data_AF-S4YB03-F1
#
_entry.id   AF-S4YB03-F1
#
_cell.length_a   1.000
_cell.length_b   1.000
_cell.length_c   1.000
_cell.angle_alpha   90.00
_cell.angle_beta   90.00
_cell.angle_gamma   90.00
#
_symmetry.space_group_name_H-M   'P 1'
#
loop_
_entity.id
_entity.type
_entity.pdbx_description
1 polymer ?
#
loop_
_entity_poly.entity_id
_entity_poly.type
_entity_poly.pdbx_seq_one_letter_code
_entity_poly.pdbx_strand_id
1 'polypeptide(L)'
;MTYPFDPTVRQRVTDLLYELLPALYRVLDLPEGATTARKAAAPRGEEELYKFLRVLAAPLAEVRQSVDELHADLFIDRCADWVVPYLADMVGTKLIFPDPALNRRDVRGTVAWRRRKGTVATLEHMGSDLSGQRVVAQEGWKRILMAQDLNLLRKERTIAAIGAATRLDAGRPGSAILAEQTRGPLNATFHAVDPRRISASTGRYHPKHIVHYTHPTQLFPLRQGTAFDRTARDGSGDPLDGDLRYAFHPLGAEAALRVRRAEPADPLKTDRVAPMHFAARPGDYFDQTGTSNARFTVRLTGLAGGVAEPRFEARTPSALPASEALVEGEVAVTLLEHTSERLTSPVDVEVYAVPLAGAGHDTPDTQGAALRGGVRISAAGGAPLPGGAAPVASPFVTMLRLRAVAPETAAYFPGATVELSGAATGARLGATDVALAAAGFLRGALTARVPATWVYNSRWLLVAADGSVFDAQSPAAAQAGGDADLALAAGGGGALRLPGDALSTGPGAAWPPLPPTAAPERWRSMPASAGRGPAVIHGAPALRRTGPDTYGALGAGVTMGLVFAARAGESFHPFLRLELAQADPTAATAFSVLDAAGAVAGTAAAIRQRSGEIAQLVGQQGGAVELVVRLEASAPSAVLPPCEVVYTGATGEVVLVHLPALETGEAGFLAWQPTLAEVSDAVSVGADGSTTWMGTLDVARAAYGAVAPIREAVTLRRRRVRQRSLCPWKNETPLKKLAPTPAGALDVDPLHGLFALAKGEPAPPYTSSVEGLPVPAPVGVDYQEGYSHHVGARPDAREPIVGVEQLTPTRLVVGGGSFHRSAPINWHGIRRYGTLTEALAAIAADAAPGAREVIEIEDSATYAEPGLTWPANLASLTVQAAEFERPVLVLGADWKAAGAPPAYEALTLRGLVLAQGAFSVEFPPARDLRVELCTAEGAEALWSFAEPAGRSVSVQLLRVIAGRIAVAGKAKLSLEDSVVDAAGGKAIDAPDASVDLARVTVVARAEDLAADGVGTDVRVLEATEVIFDHRVVARDRFRGCFRYSRVEPGSRLPRKHRVVEDEVAFVTRDRRDPAHLRLAAMCARAIVRGAEDGSEMGAFHGTRLAQRTEALVRRLIDFTPAGLSTGLIRLD
;
A
#
# COMPACT_ATOMS: atom_id res chain seq x y z
N MET A 1 -6.37 42.42 28.89
CA MET A 1 -6.90 41.18 28.29
C MET A 1 -5.75 40.60 27.49
N THR A 2 -5.25 39.43 27.87
CA THR A 2 -4.16 38.75 27.17
C THR A 2 -4.78 37.97 26.02
N TYR A 3 -4.83 38.58 24.83
CA TYR A 3 -5.21 37.87 23.62
C TYR A 3 -4.13 36.81 23.34
N PRO A 4 -4.48 35.52 23.20
CA PRO A 4 -3.51 34.46 23.01
C PRO A 4 -2.81 34.64 21.66
N PHE A 5 -1.52 34.89 21.74
CA PHE A 5 -0.70 35.29 20.60
C PHE A 5 0.05 34.10 20.00
N ASP A 6 -0.03 33.93 18.67
CA ASP A 6 0.68 32.88 17.95
C ASP A 6 2.16 33.25 17.75
N PRO A 7 3.11 32.51 18.37
CA PRO A 7 4.54 32.80 18.24
C PRO A 7 5.07 32.65 16.82
N THR A 8 4.42 31.86 15.95
CA THR A 8 4.81 31.68 14.55
C THR A 8 4.52 32.91 13.71
N VAL A 9 3.42 33.62 13.99
CA VAL A 9 3.10 34.90 13.36
C VAL A 9 4.13 35.94 13.76
N ARG A 10 4.55 35.96 15.04
CA ARG A 10 5.67 36.82 15.48
C ARG A 10 6.93 36.58 14.70
N GLN A 11 7.29 35.31 14.58
CA GLN A 11 8.53 34.88 13.97
C GLN A 11 8.57 35.34 12.51
N ARG A 12 7.49 35.08 11.77
CA ARG A 12 7.33 35.53 10.38
C ARG A 12 7.35 37.06 10.24
N VAL A 13 6.71 37.81 11.14
CA VAL A 13 6.78 39.28 11.14
C VAL A 13 8.18 39.77 11.48
N THR A 14 8.88 39.11 12.40
CA THR A 14 10.27 39.40 12.76
C THR A 14 11.20 39.19 11.57
N ASP A 15 11.07 38.05 10.90
CA ASP A 15 11.83 37.72 9.70
C ASP A 15 11.57 38.73 8.58
N LEU A 16 10.29 39.11 8.36
CA LEU A 16 9.94 40.13 7.38
C LEU A 16 10.55 41.49 7.71
N LEU A 17 10.46 41.95 8.96
CA LEU A 17 11.06 43.22 9.39
C LEU A 17 12.58 43.20 9.22
N TYR A 18 13.23 42.08 9.53
CA TYR A 18 14.66 41.92 9.35
C TYR A 18 15.06 41.89 7.88
N GLU A 19 14.31 41.19 7.02
CA GLU A 19 14.55 41.12 5.58
C GLU A 19 14.36 42.47 4.87
N LEU A 20 13.41 43.27 5.33
CA LEU A 20 13.17 44.64 4.85
C LEU A 20 14.27 45.63 5.25
N LEU A 21 15.15 45.27 6.21
CA LEU A 21 16.29 46.12 6.53
C LEU A 21 17.35 46.09 5.42
N PRO A 22 17.96 47.25 5.11
CA PRO A 22 19.10 47.32 4.20
C PRO A 22 20.21 46.34 4.61
N ALA A 23 20.82 45.70 3.62
CA ALA A 23 21.85 44.69 3.85
C ALA A 23 23.02 45.19 4.71
N LEU A 24 23.33 46.50 4.65
CA LEU A 24 24.36 47.14 5.48
C LEU A 24 24.15 46.88 6.98
N TYR A 25 22.92 46.97 7.48
CA TYR A 25 22.61 46.77 8.91
C TYR A 25 22.61 45.29 9.29
N ARG A 26 22.09 44.42 8.42
CA ARG A 26 22.09 42.96 8.64
C ARG A 26 23.50 42.37 8.69
N VAL A 27 24.43 42.90 7.90
CA VAL A 27 25.84 42.45 7.89
C VAL A 27 26.57 42.85 9.18
N LEU A 28 26.19 43.99 9.78
CA LEU A 28 26.76 44.48 11.04
C LEU A 28 26.17 43.79 12.29
N ASP A 29 24.94 43.26 12.20
CA ASP A 29 24.28 42.57 13.30
C ASP A 29 24.84 41.17 13.60
N LEU A 30 25.60 40.61 12.65
CA LEU A 30 26.25 39.32 12.81
C LEU A 30 27.34 39.38 13.90
N PRO A 31 27.50 38.35 14.73
CA PRO A 31 28.49 38.33 15.80
C PRO A 31 29.94 38.45 15.30
N GLU A 32 30.76 39.26 16.00
CA GLU A 32 32.18 39.44 15.69
C GLU A 32 32.94 38.11 15.78
N GLY A 33 33.58 37.70 14.67
CA GLY A 33 34.25 36.40 14.53
C GLY A 33 33.70 35.50 13.42
N ALA A 34 32.55 35.85 12.82
CA ALA A 34 31.96 35.16 11.66
C ALA A 34 32.62 35.56 10.31
N THR A 35 33.95 35.62 10.26
CA THR A 35 34.71 36.01 9.06
C THR A 35 34.85 34.84 8.08
N THR A 36 34.42 35.06 6.83
CA THR A 36 34.42 34.16 5.63
C THR A 36 33.41 32.99 5.58
N ALA A 37 32.75 32.83 4.41
CA ALA A 37 31.79 31.79 3.94
C ALA A 37 30.62 31.36 4.86
N ARG A 38 30.78 31.40 6.18
CA ARG A 38 29.77 31.23 7.24
C ARG A 38 28.72 32.34 7.30
N LYS A 39 28.87 33.43 6.54
CA LYS A 39 27.94 34.57 6.50
C LYS A 39 26.51 34.20 6.05
N ALA A 40 26.32 33.07 5.39
CA ALA A 40 25.00 32.56 4.98
C ALA A 40 24.47 31.41 5.87
N ALA A 41 25.28 30.91 6.81
CA ALA A 41 25.00 29.67 7.57
C ALA A 41 24.84 29.87 9.08
N ALA A 42 24.97 31.10 9.58
CA ALA A 42 24.70 31.39 10.99
C ALA A 42 23.19 31.22 11.28
N PRO A 43 22.81 30.53 12.37
CA PRO A 43 21.41 30.39 12.75
C PRO A 43 20.81 31.77 13.11
N ARG A 44 19.71 32.15 12.45
CA ARG A 44 18.94 33.37 12.76
C ARG A 44 18.46 33.30 14.22
N GLY A 45 18.64 34.38 15.00
CA GLY A 45 18.11 34.51 16.37
C GLY A 45 19.13 34.86 17.44
N GLU A 46 20.43 34.81 17.13
CA GLU A 46 21.50 35.18 18.05
C GLU A 46 21.91 36.65 17.94
N GLU A 47 21.52 37.31 16.85
CA GLU A 47 21.86 38.69 16.54
C GLU A 47 21.04 39.70 17.38
N GLU A 48 21.65 40.80 17.81
CA GLU A 48 21.06 41.72 18.79
C GLU A 48 19.95 42.59 18.18
N LEU A 49 20.13 43.08 16.94
CA LEU A 49 19.09 43.80 16.21
C LEU A 49 17.96 42.82 15.82
N TYR A 50 18.25 41.57 15.47
CA TYR A 50 17.21 40.57 15.28
C TYR A 50 16.37 40.34 16.56
N LYS A 51 17.00 40.19 17.72
CA LYS A 51 16.30 40.09 19.03
C LYS A 51 15.47 41.33 19.33
N PHE A 52 15.99 42.52 19.01
CA PHE A 52 15.26 43.78 19.17
C PHE A 52 14.03 43.86 18.25
N LEU A 53 14.19 43.53 16.96
CA LEU A 53 13.08 43.46 16.02
C LEU A 53 12.04 42.44 16.44
N ARG A 54 12.45 41.33 17.06
CA ARG A 54 11.52 40.32 17.61
C ARG A 54 10.62 40.90 18.70
N VAL A 55 11.13 41.83 19.51
CA VAL A 55 10.34 42.56 20.51
C VAL A 55 9.40 43.55 19.84
N LEU A 56 9.89 44.32 18.86
CA LEU A 56 9.06 45.27 18.08
C LEU A 56 7.99 44.59 17.22
N ALA A 57 8.25 43.36 16.77
CA ALA A 57 7.34 42.57 15.97
C ALA A 57 6.10 42.13 16.76
N ALA A 58 6.16 42.03 18.08
CA ALA A 58 5.07 41.51 18.91
C ALA A 58 3.73 42.25 18.71
N PRO A 59 3.63 43.59 18.86
CA PRO A 59 2.38 44.32 18.63
C PRO A 59 1.91 44.27 17.16
N LEU A 60 2.85 44.30 16.20
CA LEU A 60 2.52 44.19 14.77
C LEU A 60 1.96 42.82 14.41
N ALA A 61 2.52 41.77 15.00
CA ALA A 61 2.08 40.41 14.83
C ALA A 61 0.70 40.17 15.47
N GLU A 62 0.38 40.83 16.59
CA GLU A 62 -0.96 40.75 17.20
C GLU A 62 -2.01 41.37 16.26
N VAL A 63 -1.74 42.55 15.71
CA VAL A 63 -2.61 43.18 14.69
C VAL A 63 -2.71 42.30 13.45
N ARG A 64 -1.58 41.73 12.99
CA ARG A 64 -1.57 40.85 11.82
C ARG A 64 -2.39 39.59 12.05
N GLN A 65 -2.24 38.94 13.20
CA GLN A 65 -3.03 37.77 13.61
C GLN A 65 -4.51 38.12 13.64
N SER A 66 -4.88 39.25 14.25
CA SER A 66 -6.28 39.71 14.29
C SER A 66 -6.85 39.93 12.89
N VAL A 67 -6.10 40.53 11.96
CA VAL A 67 -6.53 40.69 10.56
C VAL A 67 -6.68 39.34 9.86
N ASP A 68 -5.73 38.42 10.06
CA ASP A 68 -5.77 37.09 9.46
C ASP A 68 -6.95 36.26 10.01
N GLU A 69 -7.27 36.37 11.30
CA GLU A 69 -8.45 35.77 11.94
C GLU A 69 -9.76 36.39 11.45
N LEU A 70 -9.88 37.72 11.38
CA LEU A 70 -11.06 38.41 10.84
C LEU A 70 -11.30 38.06 9.36
N HIS A 71 -10.23 37.92 8.58
CA HIS A 71 -10.34 37.46 7.20
C HIS A 71 -10.72 35.98 7.13
N ALA A 72 -10.18 35.14 8.01
CA ALA A 72 -10.56 33.73 8.11
C ALA A 72 -12.06 33.56 8.48
N ASP A 73 -12.60 34.44 9.32
CA ASP A 73 -14.00 34.48 9.72
C ASP A 73 -15.00 34.70 8.58
N LEU A 74 -14.54 35.21 7.43
CA LEU A 74 -15.35 35.32 6.21
C LEU A 74 -15.59 33.96 5.52
N PHE A 75 -14.82 32.92 5.85
CA PHE A 75 -14.84 31.63 5.17
C PHE A 75 -15.19 30.50 6.14
N ILE A 76 -16.24 29.73 5.84
CA ILE A 76 -16.71 28.63 6.70
C ILE A 76 -15.62 27.59 7.05
N ASP A 77 -14.69 27.35 6.15
CA ASP A 77 -13.60 26.38 6.35
C ASP A 77 -12.54 26.85 7.35
N ARG A 78 -12.39 28.17 7.55
CA ARG A 78 -11.30 28.76 8.37
C ARG A 78 -11.78 29.64 9.52
N CYS A 79 -13.05 30.04 9.53
CA CYS A 79 -13.63 30.88 10.57
C CYS A 79 -13.49 30.27 11.97
N ALA A 80 -13.61 31.05 13.03
CA ALA A 80 -13.72 30.55 14.39
C ALA A 80 -15.08 29.86 14.64
N ASP A 81 -15.14 28.90 15.57
CA ASP A 81 -16.35 28.10 15.83
C ASP A 81 -17.57 28.96 16.23
N TRP A 82 -17.34 30.10 16.90
CA TRP A 82 -18.40 31.02 17.30
C TRP A 82 -19.02 31.78 16.11
N VAL A 83 -18.35 31.85 14.95
CA VAL A 83 -18.85 32.52 13.72
C VAL A 83 -19.77 31.62 12.90
N VAL A 84 -19.63 30.30 13.04
CA VAL A 84 -20.41 29.30 12.29
C VAL A 84 -21.93 29.55 12.33
N PRO A 85 -22.57 29.88 13.48
CA PRO A 85 -24.00 30.17 13.52
C PRO A 85 -24.42 31.37 12.65
N TYR A 86 -23.60 32.41 12.56
CA TYR A 86 -23.90 33.60 11.75
C TYR A 86 -23.84 33.29 10.25
N LEU A 87 -22.83 32.52 9.83
CA LEU A 87 -22.73 32.04 8.45
C LEU A 87 -23.88 31.08 8.12
N ALA A 88 -24.30 30.25 9.08
CA ALA A 88 -25.43 29.35 8.93
C ALA A 88 -26.75 30.12 8.71
N ASP A 89 -27.00 31.16 9.51
CA ASP A 89 -28.18 32.01 9.36
C ASP A 89 -28.20 32.75 8.01
N MET A 90 -27.04 33.23 7.54
CA MET A 90 -26.91 33.88 6.24
C MET A 90 -27.33 32.97 5.07
N VAL A 91 -27.02 31.67 5.15
CA VAL A 91 -27.46 30.68 4.14
C VAL A 91 -28.79 30.00 4.52
N GLY A 92 -29.39 30.38 5.64
CA GLY A 92 -30.66 29.83 6.14
C GLY A 92 -30.57 28.36 6.54
N THR A 93 -29.48 27.92 7.16
CA THR A 93 -29.26 26.54 7.62
C THR A 93 -29.29 26.48 9.14
N LYS A 94 -30.17 25.63 9.68
CA LYS A 94 -30.22 25.37 11.14
C LYS A 94 -29.12 24.40 11.53
N LEU A 95 -28.31 24.72 12.53
CA LEU A 95 -27.31 23.81 13.08
C LEU A 95 -28.02 22.70 13.88
N ILE A 96 -27.87 21.45 13.45
CA ILE A 96 -28.53 20.28 14.06
C ILE A 96 -27.57 19.16 14.44
N PHE A 97 -26.30 19.25 14.03
CA PHE A 97 -25.29 18.26 14.36
C PHE A 97 -24.65 18.60 15.72
N PRO A 98 -24.26 17.60 16.52
CA PRO A 98 -23.61 17.82 17.82
C PRO A 98 -22.15 18.29 17.68
N ASP A 99 -21.58 18.21 16.48
CA ASP A 99 -20.17 18.43 16.19
C ASP A 99 -20.00 19.72 15.37
N PRO A 100 -19.20 20.71 15.84
CA PRO A 100 -18.90 21.93 15.10
C PRO A 100 -18.35 21.65 13.68
N ALA A 101 -17.51 20.63 13.51
CA ALA A 101 -16.93 20.29 12.21
C ALA A 101 -18.00 19.81 11.20
N LEU A 102 -18.99 19.03 11.66
CA LEU A 102 -20.11 18.61 10.81
C LEU A 102 -21.04 19.77 10.48
N ASN A 103 -21.29 20.66 11.45
CA ASN A 103 -22.07 21.88 11.20
C ASN A 103 -21.38 22.77 10.15
N ARG A 104 -20.04 22.89 10.16
CA ARG A 104 -19.30 23.58 9.10
C ARG A 104 -19.50 22.96 7.72
N ARG A 105 -19.41 21.63 7.62
CA ARG A 105 -19.68 20.91 6.36
C ARG A 105 -21.11 21.13 5.86
N ASP A 106 -22.09 21.11 6.77
CA ASP A 106 -23.50 21.36 6.44
C ASP A 106 -23.70 22.77 5.88
N VAL A 107 -23.18 23.79 6.55
CA VAL A 107 -23.25 25.19 6.10
C VAL A 107 -22.56 25.35 4.74
N ARG A 108 -21.35 24.78 4.58
CA ARG A 108 -20.59 24.81 3.33
C ARG A 108 -21.34 24.18 2.16
N GLY A 109 -21.90 23.00 2.35
CA GLY A 109 -22.57 22.22 1.29
C GLY A 109 -23.96 22.72 0.93
N THR A 110 -24.64 23.41 1.85
CA THR A 110 -26.06 23.80 1.75
C THR A 110 -26.43 24.40 0.39
N VAL A 111 -25.71 25.43 -0.08
CA VAL A 111 -26.06 26.15 -1.31
C VAL A 111 -26.00 25.21 -2.53
N ALA A 112 -24.95 24.39 -2.62
CA ALA A 112 -24.75 23.45 -3.71
C ALA A 112 -25.77 22.30 -3.68
N TRP A 113 -26.18 21.84 -2.50
CA TRP A 113 -27.22 20.82 -2.38
C TRP A 113 -28.61 21.38 -2.71
N ARG A 114 -28.91 22.63 -2.37
CA ARG A 114 -30.21 23.27 -2.70
C ARG A 114 -30.40 23.40 -4.20
N ARG A 115 -29.34 23.75 -4.93
CA ARG A 115 -29.34 23.82 -6.41
C ARG A 115 -29.63 22.48 -7.09
N ARG A 116 -29.35 21.36 -6.41
CA ARG A 116 -29.52 19.98 -6.93
C ARG A 116 -30.54 19.18 -6.11
N LYS A 117 -31.39 19.87 -5.33
CA LYS A 117 -32.34 19.26 -4.40
C LYS A 117 -33.26 18.29 -5.13
N GLY A 118 -33.58 17.19 -4.47
CA GLY A 118 -34.44 16.14 -5.01
C GLY A 118 -33.76 15.12 -5.93
N THR A 119 -32.45 15.23 -6.17
CA THR A 119 -31.70 14.23 -6.92
C THR A 119 -31.04 13.21 -5.98
N VAL A 120 -31.08 11.92 -6.35
CA VAL A 120 -30.49 10.81 -5.56
C VAL A 120 -29.00 11.01 -5.36
N ALA A 121 -28.28 11.45 -6.40
CA ALA A 121 -26.84 11.74 -6.32
C ALA A 121 -26.52 12.83 -5.28
N THR A 122 -27.37 13.84 -5.13
CA THR A 122 -27.18 14.89 -4.11
C THR A 122 -27.48 14.36 -2.72
N LEU A 123 -28.53 13.55 -2.54
CA LEU A 123 -28.83 12.93 -1.25
C LEU A 123 -27.73 11.96 -0.80
N GLU A 124 -27.15 11.20 -1.74
CA GLU A 124 -26.02 10.31 -1.47
C GLU A 124 -24.75 11.08 -1.10
N HIS A 125 -24.42 12.12 -1.88
CA HIS A 125 -23.29 13.01 -1.60
C HIS A 125 -23.44 13.66 -0.24
N MET A 126 -24.57 14.32 0.02
CA MET A 126 -24.88 14.98 1.30
C MET A 126 -24.86 13.97 2.44
N GLY A 127 -25.44 12.79 2.23
CA GLY A 127 -25.37 11.67 3.17
C GLY A 127 -23.94 11.34 3.56
N SER A 128 -23.06 11.21 2.57
CA SER A 128 -21.66 10.85 2.79
C SER A 128 -20.85 11.98 3.46
N ASP A 129 -21.05 13.22 3.00
CA ASP A 129 -20.31 14.38 3.50
C ASP A 129 -20.65 14.73 4.96
N LEU A 130 -21.95 14.71 5.30
CA LEU A 130 -22.46 15.04 6.63
C LEU A 130 -22.29 13.93 7.66
N SER A 131 -22.27 12.66 7.24
CA SER A 131 -22.00 11.55 8.17
C SER A 131 -20.50 11.32 8.37
N GLY A 132 -19.66 11.80 7.44
CA GLY A 132 -18.26 11.36 7.34
C GLY A 132 -18.12 9.86 7.03
N GLN A 133 -19.22 9.21 6.65
CA GLN A 133 -19.31 7.77 6.38
C GLN A 133 -19.67 7.55 4.92
N ARG A 134 -19.47 6.33 4.42
CA ARG A 134 -19.98 6.00 3.10
C ARG A 134 -21.50 5.82 3.17
N VAL A 135 -22.22 6.55 2.32
CA VAL A 135 -23.66 6.40 2.14
C VAL A 135 -23.94 5.96 0.72
N VAL A 136 -24.81 4.95 0.56
CA VAL A 136 -25.37 4.55 -0.74
C VAL A 136 -26.84 4.82 -0.73
N ALA A 137 -27.31 5.65 -1.66
CA ALA A 137 -28.73 5.91 -1.84
C ALA A 137 -29.32 4.96 -2.88
N GLN A 138 -30.44 4.34 -2.55
CA GLN A 138 -31.15 3.44 -3.44
C GLN A 138 -32.62 3.82 -3.53
N GLU A 139 -33.10 3.93 -4.76
CA GLU A 139 -34.52 4.16 -5.05
C GLU A 139 -35.26 2.82 -5.02
N GLY A 140 -36.28 2.71 -4.16
CA GLY A 140 -37.02 1.47 -3.96
C GLY A 140 -37.72 0.98 -5.23
N TRP A 141 -38.22 1.88 -6.09
CA TRP A 141 -38.88 1.51 -7.36
C TRP A 141 -37.97 0.77 -8.35
N LYS A 142 -36.64 0.95 -8.26
CA LYS A 142 -35.67 0.22 -9.10
C LYS A 142 -35.41 -1.21 -8.62
N ARG A 143 -35.93 -1.58 -7.44
CA ARG A 143 -35.73 -2.89 -6.81
C ARG A 143 -37.01 -3.71 -6.68
N ILE A 144 -38.09 -3.28 -7.30
CA ILE A 144 -39.38 -3.96 -7.25
C ILE A 144 -39.56 -4.83 -8.50
N LEU A 145 -40.08 -6.04 -8.29
CA LEU A 145 -40.51 -6.94 -9.36
C LEU A 145 -41.68 -6.30 -10.13
N MET A 146 -41.52 -6.10 -11.43
CA MET A 146 -42.57 -5.63 -12.34
C MET A 146 -42.60 -6.52 -13.58
N ALA A 147 -43.79 -6.71 -14.17
CA ALA A 147 -43.90 -7.33 -15.49
C ALA A 147 -43.18 -6.46 -16.54
N GLN A 148 -42.45 -7.10 -17.47
CA GLN A 148 -41.81 -6.40 -18.59
C GLN A 148 -42.88 -5.94 -19.58
N ASP A 149 -42.79 -4.68 -20.00
CA ASP A 149 -43.55 -4.19 -21.13
C ASP A 149 -42.86 -4.67 -22.41
N LEU A 150 -43.57 -5.43 -23.24
CA LEU A 150 -43.02 -5.99 -24.48
C LEU A 150 -42.70 -4.89 -25.51
N ASN A 151 -43.31 -3.72 -25.41
CA ASN A 151 -43.02 -2.56 -26.25
C ASN A 151 -41.84 -1.72 -25.72
N LEU A 152 -41.47 -1.89 -24.44
CA LEU A 152 -40.37 -1.18 -23.79
C LEU A 152 -39.56 -2.13 -22.91
N LEU A 153 -38.75 -2.96 -23.57
CA LEU A 153 -37.84 -3.89 -22.91
C LEU A 153 -36.75 -3.13 -22.15
N ARG A 154 -36.78 -3.25 -20.82
CA ARG A 154 -35.75 -2.70 -19.94
C ARG A 154 -34.70 -3.77 -19.64
N LYS A 155 -33.55 -3.71 -20.31
CA LYS A 155 -32.46 -4.71 -20.21
C LYS A 155 -31.87 -4.81 -18.80
N GLU A 156 -31.97 -3.75 -18.02
CA GLU A 156 -31.56 -3.70 -16.61
C GLU A 156 -32.56 -4.38 -15.65
N ARG A 157 -33.72 -4.82 -16.17
CA ARG A 157 -34.80 -5.50 -15.43
C ARG A 157 -35.04 -6.93 -15.92
N THR A 158 -33.99 -7.64 -16.29
CA THR A 158 -34.06 -9.07 -16.56
C THR A 158 -34.19 -9.82 -15.24
N ILE A 159 -35.27 -10.58 -15.08
CA ILE A 159 -35.31 -11.62 -14.06
C ILE A 159 -34.24 -12.63 -14.49
N ALA A 160 -33.22 -12.82 -13.65
CA ALA A 160 -32.29 -13.92 -13.88
C ALA A 160 -33.11 -15.21 -13.96
N ALA A 161 -33.03 -15.93 -15.07
CA ALA A 161 -33.53 -17.30 -15.12
C ALA A 161 -32.71 -18.11 -14.11
N ILE A 162 -33.26 -18.33 -12.91
CA ILE A 162 -32.67 -19.18 -11.87
C ILE A 162 -32.87 -20.64 -12.29
N GLY A 163 -32.34 -21.01 -13.46
CA GLY A 163 -32.58 -22.30 -14.13
C GLY A 163 -31.45 -23.32 -13.97
N ALA A 164 -30.32 -22.95 -13.35
CA ALA A 164 -29.20 -23.88 -13.12
C ALA A 164 -29.14 -24.44 -11.68
N ALA A 165 -29.93 -23.91 -10.75
CA ALA A 165 -30.03 -24.39 -9.37
C ALA A 165 -31.20 -25.37 -9.13
N THR A 166 -31.97 -25.71 -10.17
CA THR A 166 -33.17 -26.57 -10.08
C THR A 166 -32.89 -28.07 -10.25
N ARG A 167 -31.64 -28.51 -10.11
CA ARG A 167 -31.26 -29.93 -10.08
C ARG A 167 -30.59 -30.34 -8.77
N LEU A 168 -31.22 -30.00 -7.64
CA LEU A 168 -30.94 -30.61 -6.34
C LEU A 168 -32.28 -30.70 -5.59
N ASP A 169 -32.75 -31.93 -5.44
CA ASP A 169 -33.79 -32.45 -4.56
C ASP A 169 -35.22 -31.87 -4.62
N ALA A 170 -36.15 -32.73 -5.04
CA ALA A 170 -37.59 -32.52 -4.96
C ALA A 170 -38.02 -32.32 -3.48
N GLY A 171 -38.27 -31.08 -3.06
CA GLY A 171 -38.89 -30.82 -1.75
C GLY A 171 -38.76 -29.44 -1.11
N ARG A 172 -37.99 -28.48 -1.65
CA ARG A 172 -37.91 -27.11 -1.08
C ARG A 172 -38.08 -26.00 -2.13
N PRO A 173 -38.96 -25.00 -1.91
CA PRO A 173 -39.09 -23.85 -2.81
C PRO A 173 -37.91 -22.88 -2.64
N GLY A 174 -36.82 -23.07 -3.40
CA GLY A 174 -35.56 -22.33 -3.21
C GLY A 174 -35.49 -20.90 -3.78
N SER A 175 -36.39 -20.49 -4.68
CA SER A 175 -36.24 -19.22 -5.43
C SER A 175 -36.79 -17.97 -4.73
N ALA A 176 -37.94 -18.09 -4.05
CA ALA A 176 -38.49 -17.01 -3.22
C ALA A 176 -37.61 -16.77 -1.97
N ILE A 177 -37.08 -17.86 -1.41
CA ILE A 177 -36.19 -17.84 -0.25
C ILE A 177 -34.89 -17.07 -0.55
N LEU A 178 -34.27 -17.26 -1.73
CA LEU A 178 -33.03 -16.58 -2.08
C LEU A 178 -33.21 -15.05 -2.22
N ALA A 179 -34.31 -14.61 -2.82
CA ALA A 179 -34.65 -13.19 -2.95
C ALA A 179 -34.95 -12.56 -1.57
N GLU A 180 -35.76 -13.22 -0.73
CA GLU A 180 -36.07 -12.74 0.64
C GLU A 180 -34.84 -12.72 1.57
N GLN A 181 -33.86 -13.60 1.32
CA GLN A 181 -32.62 -13.67 2.07
C GLN A 181 -31.55 -12.66 1.60
N THR A 182 -31.59 -12.20 0.34
CA THR A 182 -30.62 -11.23 -0.16
C THR A 182 -30.93 -9.81 0.35
N ARG A 183 -29.96 -9.19 1.03
CA ARG A 183 -30.09 -7.87 1.68
C ARG A 183 -28.86 -7.01 1.38
N GLY A 184 -28.99 -5.69 1.50
CA GLY A 184 -27.87 -4.75 1.44
C GLY A 184 -27.79 -3.91 0.16
N PRO A 185 -26.84 -2.96 0.09
CA PRO A 185 -26.79 -1.91 -0.94
C PRO A 185 -26.47 -2.43 -2.34
N LEU A 186 -25.75 -3.56 -2.42
CA LEU A 186 -25.31 -4.19 -3.68
C LEU A 186 -26.25 -5.29 -4.18
N ASN A 187 -27.37 -5.53 -3.48
CA ASN A 187 -28.29 -6.57 -3.88
C ASN A 187 -28.83 -6.30 -5.30
N ALA A 188 -28.70 -7.28 -6.19
CA ALA A 188 -29.22 -7.24 -7.55
C ALA A 188 -30.59 -7.91 -7.71
N THR A 189 -31.09 -8.62 -6.69
CA THR A 189 -32.43 -9.24 -6.74
C THR A 189 -33.54 -8.20 -6.64
N PHE A 190 -34.63 -8.44 -7.36
CA PHE A 190 -35.86 -7.66 -7.29
C PHE A 190 -36.80 -8.26 -6.24
N HIS A 191 -37.61 -7.43 -5.59
CA HIS A 191 -38.45 -7.77 -4.43
C HIS A 191 -39.92 -7.42 -4.64
N ALA A 192 -40.81 -7.97 -3.81
CA ALA A 192 -42.18 -7.50 -3.70
C ALA A 192 -42.26 -6.11 -3.04
N VAL A 193 -43.36 -5.40 -3.27
CA VAL A 193 -43.62 -4.09 -2.63
C VAL A 193 -43.80 -4.26 -1.13
N ASP A 194 -43.04 -3.52 -0.32
CA ASP A 194 -43.17 -3.47 1.13
C ASP A 194 -43.63 -2.07 1.59
N PRO A 195 -44.94 -1.88 1.91
CA PRO A 195 -45.49 -0.57 2.27
C PRO A 195 -45.17 -0.13 3.71
N ARG A 196 -44.47 -0.95 4.50
CA ARG A 196 -44.13 -0.62 5.89
C ARG A 196 -43.08 0.50 5.98
N ARG A 197 -42.87 1.02 7.19
CA ARG A 197 -41.81 2.02 7.44
C ARG A 197 -40.43 1.44 7.14
N ILE A 198 -39.56 2.27 6.55
CA ILE A 198 -38.17 1.94 6.26
C ILE A 198 -37.46 1.56 7.57
N SER A 199 -36.91 0.35 7.61
CA SER A 199 -36.15 -0.19 8.74
C SER A 199 -35.08 -1.18 8.25
N ALA A 200 -34.30 -1.71 9.20
CA ALA A 200 -33.32 -2.77 8.94
C ALA A 200 -33.94 -4.12 8.51
N SER A 201 -35.27 -4.27 8.51
CA SER A 201 -35.92 -5.51 8.09
C SER A 201 -37.12 -5.29 7.17
N THR A 202 -37.72 -4.10 7.17
CA THR A 202 -38.99 -3.80 6.50
C THR A 202 -38.94 -2.47 5.74
N GLY A 203 -39.89 -2.28 4.84
CA GLY A 203 -40.15 -1.00 4.16
C GLY A 203 -39.07 -0.55 3.20
N ARG A 204 -38.14 -1.43 2.79
CA ARG A 204 -37.00 -1.05 1.92
C ARG A 204 -37.38 -0.93 0.45
N TYR A 205 -38.33 -1.76 0.03
CA TYR A 205 -38.65 -1.97 -1.38
C TYR A 205 -40.03 -1.40 -1.67
N HIS A 206 -40.13 -0.08 -1.83
CA HIS A 206 -41.39 0.61 -2.12
C HIS A 206 -41.17 1.74 -3.13
N PRO A 207 -42.14 2.02 -4.05
CA PRO A 207 -41.91 2.98 -5.11
C PRO A 207 -41.65 4.41 -4.61
N LYS A 208 -42.20 4.74 -3.44
CA LYS A 208 -42.03 6.05 -2.81
C LYS A 208 -40.82 6.14 -1.88
N HIS A 209 -40.07 5.05 -1.67
CA HIS A 209 -39.00 5.04 -0.67
C HIS A 209 -37.63 5.27 -1.31
N ILE A 210 -36.84 6.14 -0.68
CA ILE A 210 -35.41 6.29 -0.92
C ILE A 210 -34.70 5.78 0.34
N VAL A 211 -33.90 4.74 0.18
CA VAL A 211 -33.17 4.11 1.30
C VAL A 211 -31.71 4.52 1.23
N HIS A 212 -31.19 5.06 2.31
CA HIS A 212 -29.79 5.39 2.49
C HIS A 212 -29.13 4.33 3.35
N TYR A 213 -28.16 3.61 2.80
CA TYR A 213 -27.35 2.65 3.54
C TYR A 213 -26.08 3.33 4.04
N THR A 214 -25.88 3.42 5.35
CA THR A 214 -24.66 3.98 5.97
C THR A 214 -23.71 2.89 6.42
N HIS A 215 -22.42 3.07 6.11
CA HIS A 215 -21.34 2.24 6.62
C HIS A 215 -20.65 2.95 7.80
N PRO A 216 -20.91 2.52 9.04
CA PRO A 216 -20.40 3.19 10.24
C PRO A 216 -18.90 3.01 10.49
N THR A 217 -18.25 2.09 9.77
CA THR A 217 -16.81 1.83 9.87
C THR A 217 -16.00 3.01 9.32
N GLN A 218 -15.09 3.53 10.13
CA GLN A 218 -14.02 4.43 9.70
C GLN A 218 -12.87 3.62 9.10
N LEU A 219 -12.18 4.20 8.11
CA LEU A 219 -11.11 3.53 7.38
C LEU A 219 -9.79 4.25 7.62
N PHE A 220 -8.79 3.49 8.06
CA PHE A 220 -7.46 3.95 8.40
C PHE A 220 -6.46 3.37 7.38
N PRO A 221 -5.75 4.21 6.61
CA PRO A 221 -4.83 3.74 5.58
C PRO A 221 -3.53 3.24 6.22
N LEU A 222 -3.24 1.95 6.04
CA LEU A 222 -1.94 1.38 6.36
C LEU A 222 -1.09 1.32 5.09
N ARG A 223 0.16 1.76 5.18
CA ARG A 223 1.12 1.78 4.07
C ARG A 223 2.33 0.93 4.39
N GLN A 224 2.86 0.25 3.37
CA GLN A 224 4.08 -0.55 3.43
C GLN A 224 4.17 -1.49 4.64
N GLY A 225 3.03 -2.00 5.11
CA GLY A 225 3.00 -2.93 6.22
C GLY A 225 3.56 -4.28 5.80
N THR A 226 4.15 -5.00 6.76
CA THR A 226 4.69 -6.34 6.53
C THR A 226 3.57 -7.32 6.17
N ALA A 227 3.66 -7.93 4.99
CA ALA A 227 2.79 -9.04 4.63
C ALA A 227 3.21 -10.30 5.40
N PHE A 228 2.25 -11.08 5.91
CA PHE A 228 2.56 -12.32 6.61
C PHE A 228 2.81 -13.44 5.60
N ASP A 229 4.02 -14.03 5.60
CA ASP A 229 4.36 -15.19 4.77
C ASP A 229 3.69 -16.45 5.33
N ARG A 230 2.81 -17.06 4.54
CA ARG A 230 2.10 -18.31 4.82
C ARG A 230 2.67 -19.49 4.03
N THR A 231 3.74 -19.27 3.27
CA THR A 231 4.34 -20.30 2.41
C THR A 231 4.93 -21.39 3.28
N ALA A 232 4.45 -22.63 3.13
CA ALA A 232 5.07 -23.78 3.75
C ALA A 232 6.43 -24.04 3.08
N ARG A 233 7.47 -24.22 3.89
CA ARG A 233 8.85 -24.48 3.42
C ARG A 233 9.41 -25.76 4.03
N ASP A 234 10.29 -26.43 3.31
CA ASP A 234 11.06 -27.56 3.85
C ASP A 234 12.27 -27.10 4.67
N GLY A 235 13.11 -28.05 5.11
CA GLY A 235 14.31 -27.75 5.89
C GLY A 235 15.40 -26.97 5.14
N SER A 236 15.36 -26.90 3.80
CA SER A 236 16.25 -26.05 2.99
C SER A 236 15.67 -24.66 2.72
N GLY A 237 14.43 -24.41 3.13
CA GLY A 237 13.74 -23.14 2.91
C GLY A 237 12.99 -23.07 1.56
N ASP A 238 12.96 -24.18 0.82
CA ASP A 238 12.26 -24.25 -0.46
C ASP A 238 10.75 -24.35 -0.24
N PRO A 239 9.92 -23.60 -1.02
CA PRO A 239 8.47 -23.72 -0.94
C PRO A 239 8.00 -25.14 -1.23
N LEU A 240 7.30 -25.75 -0.27
CA LEU A 240 6.61 -27.05 -0.42
C LEU A 240 5.38 -26.93 -1.32
N ASP A 241 4.73 -25.76 -1.28
CA ASP A 241 3.61 -25.44 -2.14
C ASP A 241 4.06 -25.01 -3.54
N GLY A 242 3.20 -25.20 -4.54
CA GLY A 242 3.47 -24.76 -5.91
C GLY A 242 3.34 -23.24 -6.12
N ASP A 243 3.01 -22.50 -5.07
CA ASP A 243 2.89 -21.04 -5.04
C ASP A 243 3.42 -20.43 -3.74
N LEU A 244 3.77 -19.14 -3.78
CA LEU A 244 4.10 -18.35 -2.60
C LEU A 244 2.83 -17.74 -2.05
N ARG A 245 2.58 -17.88 -0.74
CA ARG A 245 1.29 -17.61 -0.10
C ARG A 245 1.44 -16.52 0.96
N TYR A 246 0.58 -15.51 0.92
CA TYR A 246 0.67 -14.36 1.83
C TYR A 246 -0.71 -13.93 2.34
N ALA A 247 -0.70 -13.24 3.49
CA ALA A 247 -1.85 -12.47 3.99
C ALA A 247 -1.51 -10.98 4.09
N PHE A 248 -2.52 -10.13 3.85
CA PHE A 248 -2.42 -8.68 4.08
C PHE A 248 -2.28 -8.33 5.57
N HIS A 249 -2.91 -9.12 6.45
CA HIS A 249 -2.78 -8.90 7.88
C HIS A 249 -1.38 -9.31 8.36
N PRO A 250 -0.67 -8.48 9.15
CA PRO A 250 0.72 -8.73 9.57
C PRO A 250 0.91 -9.99 10.42
N LEU A 251 -0.17 -10.52 11.00
CA LEU A 251 -0.19 -11.74 11.83
C LEU A 251 -0.89 -12.92 11.14
N GLY A 252 -1.16 -12.83 9.83
CA GLY A 252 -1.77 -13.92 9.07
C GLY A 252 -3.28 -14.11 9.28
N ALA A 253 -3.94 -13.24 10.05
CA ALA A 253 -5.38 -13.27 10.25
C ALA A 253 -6.15 -12.98 8.95
N GLU A 254 -7.31 -13.61 8.78
CA GLU A 254 -8.18 -13.33 7.64
C GLU A 254 -9.02 -12.08 7.92
N ALA A 255 -8.99 -11.14 6.99
CA ALA A 255 -9.78 -9.91 7.05
C ALA A 255 -10.17 -9.47 5.65
N ALA A 256 -11.45 -9.12 5.47
CA ALA A 256 -11.91 -8.60 4.20
C ALA A 256 -11.22 -7.26 3.87
N LEU A 257 -10.66 -7.17 2.67
CA LEU A 257 -10.04 -5.95 2.18
C LEU A 257 -11.09 -4.84 2.05
N ARG A 258 -10.66 -3.63 2.38
CA ARG A 258 -11.49 -2.43 2.30
C ARG A 258 -10.84 -1.36 1.44
N VAL A 259 -11.69 -0.53 0.84
CA VAL A 259 -11.32 0.58 -0.01
C VAL A 259 -12.24 1.77 0.26
N ARG A 260 -11.70 2.99 0.21
CA ARG A 260 -12.50 4.22 0.32
C ARG A 260 -12.65 4.87 -1.04
N ARG A 261 -13.62 5.78 -1.12
CA ARG A 261 -13.84 6.58 -2.32
C ARG A 261 -12.66 7.53 -2.49
N ALA A 262 -11.99 7.51 -3.64
CA ALA A 262 -10.96 8.50 -3.94
C ALA A 262 -11.61 9.85 -4.34
N GLU A 263 -12.67 9.79 -5.15
CA GLU A 263 -13.33 10.98 -5.71
C GLU A 263 -14.85 10.80 -5.81
N PRO A 264 -15.65 11.89 -5.86
CA PRO A 264 -17.12 11.82 -5.98
C PRO A 264 -17.68 11.11 -7.23
N ALA A 265 -16.86 10.74 -8.22
CA ALA A 265 -17.26 9.99 -9.41
C ALA A 265 -16.93 8.48 -9.33
N ASP A 266 -16.13 8.09 -8.34
CA ASP A 266 -15.64 6.72 -8.14
C ASP A 266 -16.81 5.71 -8.05
N PRO A 267 -16.76 4.58 -8.79
CA PRO A 267 -17.86 3.60 -8.89
C PRO A 267 -18.09 2.78 -7.61
N LEU A 268 -17.22 2.91 -6.61
CA LEU A 268 -17.34 2.19 -5.35
C LEU A 268 -18.62 2.52 -4.59
N LYS A 269 -19.40 1.47 -4.31
CA LYS A 269 -20.61 1.54 -3.47
C LYS A 269 -20.40 1.05 -2.05
N THR A 270 -19.45 0.15 -1.79
CA THR A 270 -19.17 -0.38 -0.46
C THR A 270 -17.70 -0.25 -0.16
N ASP A 271 -17.36 -0.11 1.12
CA ASP A 271 -15.98 -0.13 1.57
C ASP A 271 -15.36 -1.52 1.48
N ARG A 272 -16.09 -2.58 1.85
CA ARG A 272 -15.66 -3.97 1.63
C ARG A 272 -15.57 -4.28 0.14
N VAL A 273 -14.48 -4.95 -0.26
CA VAL A 273 -14.25 -5.39 -1.65
C VAL A 273 -15.00 -6.69 -1.93
N ALA A 274 -16.08 -6.60 -2.70
CA ALA A 274 -16.86 -7.79 -3.08
C ALA A 274 -16.08 -8.63 -4.13
N PRO A 275 -15.84 -9.93 -3.91
CA PRO A 275 -15.05 -10.76 -4.83
C PRO A 275 -15.52 -10.71 -6.28
N MET A 276 -16.83 -10.72 -6.53
CA MET A 276 -17.37 -10.71 -7.90
C MET A 276 -17.21 -9.37 -8.60
N HIS A 277 -17.24 -8.27 -7.87
CA HIS A 277 -16.98 -6.96 -8.46
C HIS A 277 -15.48 -6.78 -8.72
N PHE A 278 -14.65 -7.25 -7.79
CA PHE A 278 -13.20 -7.28 -7.97
C PHE A 278 -12.80 -8.13 -9.16
N ALA A 279 -13.39 -9.32 -9.33
CA ALA A 279 -13.14 -10.19 -10.47
C ALA A 279 -13.49 -9.53 -11.82
N ALA A 280 -14.58 -8.74 -11.85
CA ALA A 280 -15.03 -8.08 -13.06
C ALA A 280 -14.19 -6.84 -13.43
N ARG A 281 -13.74 -6.07 -12.43
CA ARG A 281 -12.97 -4.83 -12.60
C ARG A 281 -11.94 -4.67 -11.47
N PRO A 282 -10.81 -5.40 -11.49
CA PRO A 282 -9.81 -5.29 -10.43
C PRO A 282 -9.25 -3.87 -10.29
N GLY A 283 -9.19 -3.11 -11.40
CA GLY A 283 -8.70 -1.72 -11.44
C GLY A 283 -9.53 -0.73 -10.63
N ASP A 284 -10.81 -1.04 -10.40
CA ASP A 284 -11.67 -0.26 -9.51
C ASP A 284 -11.29 -0.46 -8.03
N TYR A 285 -10.31 -1.30 -7.66
CA TYR A 285 -10.00 -1.64 -6.26
C TYR A 285 -8.50 -1.71 -5.95
N PHE A 286 -7.67 -2.08 -6.93
CA PHE A 286 -6.24 -2.26 -6.80
C PHE A 286 -5.48 -1.02 -7.30
N ASP A 287 -4.56 -0.48 -6.50
CA ASP A 287 -3.78 0.70 -6.86
C ASP A 287 -2.40 0.34 -7.39
N GLN A 288 -2.33 0.27 -8.72
CA GLN A 288 -1.10 0.05 -9.49
C GLN A 288 -0.06 1.16 -9.36
N THR A 289 -0.43 2.36 -8.88
CA THR A 289 0.51 3.46 -8.65
C THR A 289 1.03 3.47 -7.21
N GLY A 290 0.27 2.87 -6.28
CA GLY A 290 0.56 2.88 -4.85
C GLY A 290 0.52 4.29 -4.23
N THR A 291 -0.25 5.22 -4.78
CA THR A 291 -0.31 6.63 -4.31
C THR A 291 -1.66 7.06 -3.74
N SER A 292 -2.74 6.36 -4.08
CA SER A 292 -4.12 6.80 -3.82
C SER A 292 -4.49 6.83 -2.33
N ASN A 293 -3.88 5.96 -1.51
CA ASN A 293 -4.26 5.69 -0.12
C ASN A 293 -5.75 5.35 0.05
N ALA A 294 -6.44 5.04 -1.04
CA ALA A 294 -7.87 4.77 -1.07
C ALA A 294 -8.13 3.30 -1.40
N ARG A 295 -7.14 2.65 -2.00
CA ARG A 295 -7.15 1.30 -2.54
C ARG A 295 -6.14 0.44 -1.81
N PHE A 296 -6.16 -0.86 -2.09
CA PHE A 296 -5.11 -1.75 -1.62
C PHE A 296 -4.10 -2.02 -2.72
N THR A 297 -2.87 -2.34 -2.31
CA THR A 297 -1.75 -2.64 -3.21
C THR A 297 -0.90 -3.72 -2.57
N VAL A 298 -0.49 -4.72 -3.35
CA VAL A 298 0.61 -5.62 -2.97
C VAL A 298 1.89 -4.99 -3.48
N ARG A 299 2.91 -4.88 -2.65
CA ARG A 299 4.21 -4.32 -3.02
C ARG A 299 5.29 -5.38 -3.06
N LEU A 300 6.05 -5.42 -4.15
CA LEU A 300 7.24 -6.25 -4.33
C LEU A 300 8.43 -5.30 -4.42
N THR A 301 9.36 -5.36 -3.47
CA THR A 301 10.48 -4.41 -3.35
C THR A 301 9.99 -2.96 -3.43
N GLY A 302 8.95 -2.63 -2.68
CA GLY A 302 8.38 -1.28 -2.64
C GLY A 302 7.52 -0.86 -3.85
N LEU A 303 7.61 -1.55 -4.99
CA LEU A 303 6.80 -1.28 -6.20
C LEU A 303 5.47 -2.02 -6.19
N ALA A 304 4.46 -1.51 -6.90
CA ALA A 304 3.20 -2.24 -7.06
C ALA A 304 3.42 -3.60 -7.74
N GLY A 305 2.82 -4.66 -7.20
CA GLY A 305 3.12 -6.05 -7.58
C GLY A 305 2.40 -6.56 -8.82
N GLY A 306 1.49 -5.78 -9.42
CA GLY A 306 0.74 -6.17 -10.61
C GLY A 306 -0.07 -5.06 -11.26
N VAL A 307 -0.64 -5.36 -12.42
CA VAL A 307 -1.51 -4.49 -13.21
C VAL A 307 -2.94 -5.02 -13.12
N ALA A 308 -3.88 -4.13 -12.82
CA ALA A 308 -5.26 -4.50 -12.52
C ALA A 308 -6.15 -4.72 -13.75
N GLU A 309 -5.86 -4.00 -14.85
CA GLU A 309 -6.53 -4.20 -16.14
C GLU A 309 -5.51 -4.14 -17.28
N PRO A 310 -5.63 -5.00 -18.31
CA PRO A 310 -4.80 -4.89 -19.50
C PRO A 310 -5.12 -3.60 -20.24
N ARG A 311 -4.26 -2.58 -20.09
CA ARG A 311 -4.35 -1.35 -20.86
C ARG A 311 -3.67 -1.57 -22.20
N PHE A 312 -4.45 -1.83 -23.25
CA PHE A 312 -3.90 -1.88 -24.60
C PHE A 312 -3.64 -0.46 -25.09
N GLU A 313 -2.38 -0.11 -25.26
CA GLU A 313 -1.99 1.03 -26.07
C GLU A 313 -2.06 0.60 -27.54
N ALA A 314 -2.83 1.33 -28.35
CA ALA A 314 -2.80 1.14 -29.80
C ALA A 314 -1.44 1.63 -30.30
N ARG A 315 -0.50 0.71 -30.56
CA ARG A 315 0.77 1.06 -31.20
C ARG A 315 0.74 0.73 -32.67
N THR A 316 1.50 1.51 -33.43
CA THR A 316 1.73 1.22 -34.84
C THR A 316 2.70 0.03 -34.91
N PRO A 317 2.34 -1.08 -35.57
CA PRO A 317 3.22 -2.23 -35.73
C PRO A 317 4.54 -1.82 -36.38
N SER A 318 5.65 -2.38 -35.90
CA SER A 318 6.94 -2.22 -36.57
C SER A 318 6.92 -2.92 -37.93
N ALA A 319 7.38 -2.22 -38.95
CA ALA A 319 7.62 -2.79 -40.28
C ALA A 319 9.01 -3.44 -40.38
N LEU A 320 9.84 -3.40 -39.33
CA LEU A 320 11.14 -4.04 -39.30
C LEU A 320 10.99 -5.52 -38.88
N PRO A 321 11.67 -6.46 -39.54
CA PRO A 321 11.66 -7.86 -39.11
C PRO A 321 12.36 -8.04 -37.75
N ALA A 322 11.98 -9.08 -37.01
CA ALA A 322 12.69 -9.46 -35.79
C ALA A 322 14.17 -9.74 -36.08
N SER A 323 15.04 -9.34 -35.16
CA SER A 323 16.49 -9.50 -35.31
C SER A 323 16.88 -10.97 -35.50
N GLU A 324 17.85 -11.23 -36.39
CA GLU A 324 18.40 -12.58 -36.64
C GLU A 324 18.90 -13.24 -35.35
N ALA A 325 19.52 -12.45 -34.45
CA ALA A 325 19.96 -12.87 -33.12
C ALA A 325 18.90 -13.60 -32.26
N LEU A 326 17.60 -13.40 -32.51
CA LEU A 326 16.53 -14.16 -31.85
C LEU A 326 16.58 -15.65 -32.20
N VAL A 327 16.86 -15.98 -33.46
CA VAL A 327 16.77 -17.34 -34.04
C VAL A 327 18.12 -17.88 -34.51
N GLU A 328 19.24 -17.25 -34.13
CA GLU A 328 20.60 -17.78 -34.35
C GLU A 328 20.84 -19.11 -33.61
N GLY A 329 20.24 -19.26 -32.42
CA GLY A 329 20.29 -20.45 -31.58
C GLY A 329 18.92 -21.05 -31.31
N GLU A 330 18.83 -21.88 -30.27
CA GLU A 330 17.54 -22.38 -29.77
C GLU A 330 16.69 -21.23 -29.22
N VAL A 331 15.37 -21.36 -29.39
CA VAL A 331 14.37 -20.41 -28.89
C VAL A 331 13.46 -21.09 -27.89
N ALA A 332 13.44 -20.57 -26.67
CA ALA A 332 12.44 -20.95 -25.67
C ALA A 332 11.11 -20.25 -26.00
N VAL A 333 10.02 -21.03 -26.09
CA VAL A 333 8.68 -20.52 -26.34
C VAL A 333 7.82 -20.76 -25.11
N THR A 334 7.43 -19.69 -24.43
CA THR A 334 6.64 -19.75 -23.19
C THR A 334 5.22 -19.26 -23.43
N LEU A 335 4.22 -20.07 -23.05
CA LEU A 335 2.82 -19.67 -23.16
C LEU A 335 2.41 -18.73 -22.02
N LEU A 336 2.12 -17.46 -22.33
CA LEU A 336 1.73 -16.45 -21.34
C LEU A 336 0.23 -16.40 -21.10
N GLU A 337 -0.56 -16.47 -22.17
CA GLU A 337 -2.02 -16.43 -22.13
C GLU A 337 -2.57 -17.24 -23.29
N HIS A 338 -3.62 -18.03 -23.04
CA HIS A 338 -4.42 -18.63 -24.10
C HIS A 338 -5.86 -18.80 -23.64
N THR A 339 -6.77 -18.85 -24.59
CA THR A 339 -8.16 -19.23 -24.35
C THR A 339 -8.34 -20.68 -24.78
N SER A 340 -8.86 -21.54 -23.91
CA SER A 340 -9.18 -22.93 -24.29
C SER A 340 -10.57 -23.07 -24.93
N GLU A 341 -11.45 -22.06 -24.75
CA GLU A 341 -12.75 -22.04 -25.39
C GLU A 341 -12.60 -22.06 -26.92
N ARG A 342 -13.31 -22.99 -27.56
CA ARG A 342 -13.34 -23.20 -29.03
C ARG A 342 -12.05 -23.74 -29.66
N LEU A 343 -11.04 -24.11 -28.88
CA LEU A 343 -9.91 -24.86 -29.41
C LEU A 343 -10.40 -26.25 -29.87
N THR A 344 -10.39 -26.51 -31.18
CA THR A 344 -10.95 -27.76 -31.72
C THR A 344 -9.97 -28.93 -31.69
N SER A 345 -8.67 -28.66 -31.75
CA SER A 345 -7.57 -29.63 -31.70
C SER A 345 -6.31 -28.95 -31.17
N PRO A 346 -5.35 -29.67 -30.55
CA PRO A 346 -4.07 -29.07 -30.18
C PRO A 346 -3.33 -28.46 -31.38
N VAL A 347 -2.76 -27.28 -31.18
CA VAL A 347 -2.02 -26.53 -32.20
C VAL A 347 -0.59 -26.31 -31.73
N ASP A 348 0.38 -26.69 -32.54
CA ASP A 348 1.79 -26.39 -32.36
C ASP A 348 2.06 -24.96 -32.85
N VAL A 349 2.61 -24.11 -31.99
CA VAL A 349 3.16 -22.78 -32.34
C VAL A 349 4.67 -22.93 -32.36
N GLU A 350 5.24 -22.97 -33.56
CA GLU A 350 6.66 -23.26 -33.79
C GLU A 350 7.39 -22.01 -34.30
N VAL A 351 8.64 -21.81 -33.87
CA VAL A 351 9.50 -20.69 -34.27
C VAL A 351 10.58 -21.20 -35.21
N TYR A 352 10.75 -20.53 -36.34
CA TYR A 352 11.67 -20.91 -37.40
C TYR A 352 12.65 -19.79 -37.73
N ALA A 353 13.89 -20.18 -38.05
CA ALA A 353 14.81 -19.39 -38.84
C ALA A 353 14.63 -19.77 -40.31
N VAL A 354 14.19 -18.84 -41.15
CA VAL A 354 13.83 -19.09 -42.56
C VAL A 354 14.78 -18.32 -43.48
N PRO A 355 15.62 -18.99 -44.29
CA PRO A 355 16.53 -18.31 -45.22
C PRO A 355 15.76 -17.53 -46.28
N LEU A 356 16.35 -16.44 -46.76
CA LEU A 356 15.78 -15.65 -47.85
C LEU A 356 16.42 -16.04 -49.19
N ALA A 357 15.57 -16.24 -50.20
CA ALA A 357 15.94 -16.58 -51.56
C ALA A 357 15.58 -15.45 -52.55
N GLY A 358 15.98 -15.62 -53.80
CA GLY A 358 15.74 -14.66 -54.89
C GLY A 358 16.88 -13.65 -55.08
N ALA A 359 16.88 -12.96 -56.23
CA ALA A 359 17.95 -12.01 -56.59
C ALA A 359 18.07 -10.80 -55.63
N GLY A 360 17.01 -10.50 -54.89
CA GLY A 360 16.96 -9.45 -53.87
C GLY A 360 17.05 -9.95 -52.42
N HIS A 361 17.15 -11.27 -52.19
CA HIS A 361 17.02 -11.91 -50.87
C HIS A 361 15.80 -11.40 -50.09
N ASP A 362 14.63 -11.42 -50.73
CA ASP A 362 13.37 -10.85 -50.24
C ASP A 362 12.26 -11.89 -50.07
N THR A 363 12.46 -13.12 -50.54
CA THR A 363 11.44 -14.17 -50.53
C THR A 363 11.78 -15.27 -49.50
N PRO A 364 10.93 -15.54 -48.49
CA PRO A 364 11.20 -16.62 -47.53
C PRO A 364 11.18 -18.01 -48.19
N ASP A 365 12.25 -18.81 -47.97
CA ASP A 365 12.34 -20.21 -48.41
C ASP A 365 12.00 -21.16 -47.26
N THR A 366 10.73 -21.59 -47.20
CA THR A 366 10.23 -22.50 -46.15
C THR A 366 10.79 -23.92 -46.25
N GLN A 367 11.35 -24.34 -47.40
CA GLN A 367 12.00 -25.65 -47.54
C GLN A 367 13.35 -25.69 -46.83
N GLY A 368 14.05 -24.55 -46.79
CA GLY A 368 15.31 -24.36 -46.06
C GLY A 368 15.15 -23.98 -44.58
N ALA A 369 13.91 -23.93 -44.06
CA ALA A 369 13.62 -23.44 -42.71
C ALA A 369 14.09 -24.40 -41.60
N ALA A 370 14.73 -23.86 -40.56
CA ALA A 370 15.16 -24.61 -39.39
C ALA A 370 14.30 -24.29 -38.15
N LEU A 371 13.75 -25.33 -37.52
CA LEU A 371 12.97 -25.20 -36.27
C LEU A 371 13.90 -24.80 -35.12
N ARG A 372 13.61 -23.68 -34.45
CA ARG A 372 14.35 -23.19 -33.28
C ARG A 372 13.70 -23.51 -31.94
N GLY A 373 12.40 -23.76 -31.93
CA GLY A 373 11.65 -24.19 -30.75
C GLY A 373 10.15 -24.03 -30.97
N GLY A 374 9.33 -24.42 -30.00
CA GLY A 374 7.89 -24.25 -30.11
C GLY A 374 7.13 -24.55 -28.81
N VAL A 375 5.81 -24.38 -28.87
CA VAL A 375 4.89 -24.79 -27.81
C VAL A 375 3.64 -25.42 -28.41
N ARG A 376 3.27 -26.60 -27.91
CA ARG A 376 2.00 -27.25 -28.20
C ARG A 376 0.93 -26.73 -27.27
N ILE A 377 -0.07 -26.04 -27.82
CA ILE A 377 -1.19 -25.48 -27.06
C ILE A 377 -2.37 -26.44 -27.15
N SER A 378 -2.86 -26.87 -25.98
CA SER A 378 -4.01 -27.74 -25.82
C SER A 378 -5.02 -27.15 -24.83
N ALA A 379 -6.17 -27.79 -24.64
CA ALA A 379 -7.13 -27.39 -23.60
C ALA A 379 -6.55 -27.48 -22.18
N ALA A 380 -5.49 -28.28 -21.97
CA ALA A 380 -4.80 -28.43 -20.69
C ALA A 380 -3.67 -27.40 -20.49
N GLY A 381 -3.37 -26.56 -21.49
CA GLY A 381 -2.26 -25.60 -21.46
C GLY A 381 -1.18 -25.88 -22.52
N GLY A 382 -0.03 -25.23 -22.33
CA GLY A 382 1.12 -25.30 -23.24
C GLY A 382 2.16 -26.33 -22.82
N ALA A 383 2.64 -27.14 -23.77
CA ALA A 383 3.77 -28.05 -23.59
C ALA A 383 4.91 -27.67 -24.54
N PRO A 384 6.17 -27.53 -24.06
CA PRO A 384 7.28 -27.10 -24.91
C PRO A 384 7.60 -28.13 -26.01
N LEU A 385 8.04 -27.64 -27.17
CA LEU A 385 8.54 -28.43 -28.30
C LEU A 385 10.02 -28.08 -28.51
N PRO A 386 10.93 -29.07 -28.51
CA PRO A 386 12.35 -28.81 -28.71
C PRO A 386 12.63 -28.36 -30.15
N GLY A 387 13.58 -27.44 -30.31
CA GLY A 387 14.15 -27.06 -31.61
C GLY A 387 15.60 -27.49 -31.74
N GLY A 388 16.32 -26.91 -32.70
CA GLY A 388 17.76 -27.13 -32.85
C GLY A 388 18.53 -25.86 -33.22
N ALA A 389 19.85 -25.91 -33.02
CA ALA A 389 20.79 -24.81 -33.25
C ALA A 389 21.62 -24.95 -34.55
N ALA A 390 21.14 -25.72 -35.53
CA ALA A 390 21.86 -25.89 -36.80
C ALA A 390 22.03 -24.55 -37.53
N PRO A 391 23.19 -24.25 -38.14
CA PRO A 391 23.38 -23.00 -38.88
C PRO A 391 22.35 -22.84 -40.01
N VAL A 392 21.84 -21.64 -40.20
CA VAL A 392 20.96 -21.27 -41.33
C VAL A 392 21.70 -20.23 -42.17
N ALA A 393 21.58 -20.32 -43.50
CA ALA A 393 22.22 -19.38 -44.40
C ALA A 393 21.63 -17.97 -44.22
N SER A 394 22.49 -16.98 -43.95
CA SER A 394 22.12 -15.57 -43.87
C SER A 394 22.05 -14.96 -45.28
N PRO A 395 21.14 -14.01 -45.55
CA PRO A 395 20.15 -13.45 -44.62
C PRO A 395 18.95 -14.39 -44.37
N PHE A 396 18.43 -14.39 -43.15
CA PHE A 396 17.23 -15.17 -42.77
C PHE A 396 16.29 -14.34 -41.90
N VAL A 397 15.02 -14.75 -41.81
CA VAL A 397 14.00 -14.08 -41.00
C VAL A 397 13.38 -15.00 -39.96
N THR A 398 12.87 -14.40 -38.88
CA THR A 398 12.08 -15.11 -37.89
C THR A 398 10.64 -15.28 -38.39
N MET A 399 10.16 -16.52 -38.41
CA MET A 399 8.77 -16.84 -38.75
C MET A 399 8.15 -17.77 -37.72
N LEU A 400 6.84 -17.63 -37.48
CA LEU A 400 6.04 -18.60 -36.74
C LEU A 400 5.30 -19.53 -37.71
N ARG A 401 5.21 -20.81 -37.35
CA ARG A 401 4.34 -21.78 -38.01
C ARG A 401 3.30 -22.29 -37.02
N LEU A 402 2.03 -22.14 -37.35
CA LEU A 402 0.92 -22.78 -36.65
C LEU A 402 0.60 -24.09 -37.34
N ARG A 403 0.60 -25.22 -36.62
CA ARG A 403 0.33 -26.54 -37.19
C ARG A 403 -0.67 -27.31 -36.35
N ALA A 404 -1.71 -27.86 -36.97
CA ALA A 404 -2.63 -28.75 -36.27
C ALA A 404 -1.95 -30.11 -35.99
N VAL A 405 -2.08 -30.64 -34.76
CA VAL A 405 -1.40 -31.90 -34.37
C VAL A 405 -2.08 -33.13 -34.97
N ALA A 406 -3.39 -33.07 -35.21
CA ALA A 406 -4.13 -34.13 -35.89
C ALA A 406 -3.99 -33.96 -37.43
N PRO A 407 -3.54 -34.99 -38.17
CA PRO A 407 -3.43 -34.91 -39.62
C PRO A 407 -4.81 -34.70 -40.29
N GLU A 408 -4.82 -33.94 -41.38
CA GLU A 408 -5.96 -33.74 -42.31
C GLU A 408 -7.20 -33.01 -41.76
N THR A 409 -7.15 -32.38 -40.57
CA THR A 409 -8.28 -31.62 -40.01
C THR A 409 -7.95 -30.14 -39.81
N ALA A 410 -8.81 -29.25 -40.34
CA ALA A 410 -8.74 -27.83 -40.02
C ALA A 410 -8.97 -27.61 -38.52
N ALA A 411 -8.06 -26.90 -37.85
CA ALA A 411 -8.18 -26.56 -36.44
C ALA A 411 -8.48 -25.08 -36.27
N TYR A 412 -9.48 -24.74 -35.44
CA TYR A 412 -9.66 -23.35 -35.02
C TYR A 412 -8.76 -23.08 -33.82
N PHE A 413 -7.85 -22.13 -34.00
CA PHE A 413 -6.98 -21.64 -32.95
C PHE A 413 -7.59 -20.35 -32.37
N PRO A 414 -7.96 -20.31 -31.09
CA PRO A 414 -8.62 -19.15 -30.48
C PRO A 414 -7.67 -17.98 -30.18
N GLY A 415 -6.38 -18.11 -30.49
CA GLY A 415 -5.34 -17.12 -30.21
C GLY A 415 -4.60 -17.41 -28.91
N ALA A 416 -3.35 -16.93 -28.84
CA ALA A 416 -2.53 -17.01 -27.65
C ALA A 416 -1.50 -15.89 -27.62
N THR A 417 -0.95 -15.61 -26.44
CA THR A 417 0.23 -14.76 -26.27
C THR A 417 1.38 -15.65 -25.84
N VAL A 418 2.47 -15.59 -26.60
CA VAL A 418 3.70 -16.36 -26.34
C VAL A 418 4.89 -15.42 -26.15
N GLU A 419 5.80 -15.82 -25.29
CA GLU A 419 7.12 -15.20 -25.13
C GLU A 419 8.15 -16.03 -25.88
N LEU A 420 8.93 -15.38 -26.74
CA LEU A 420 10.01 -15.94 -27.53
C LEU A 420 11.33 -15.45 -26.95
N SER A 421 12.23 -16.36 -26.57
CA SER A 421 13.54 -16.02 -26.00
C SER A 421 14.65 -16.82 -26.67
N GLY A 422 15.52 -16.14 -27.41
CA GLY A 422 16.70 -16.70 -28.05
C GLY A 422 17.85 -16.95 -27.06
N ALA A 423 18.55 -18.07 -27.23
CA ALA A 423 19.67 -18.46 -26.37
C ALA A 423 21.03 -17.85 -26.78
N ALA A 424 21.13 -17.25 -27.98
CA ALA A 424 22.36 -16.67 -28.50
C ALA A 424 22.86 -15.49 -27.63
N THR A 425 24.17 -15.28 -27.54
CA THR A 425 24.73 -14.19 -26.71
C THR A 425 24.28 -12.81 -27.20
N GLY A 426 24.21 -12.59 -28.51
CA GLY A 426 23.72 -11.35 -29.12
C GLY A 426 22.24 -11.06 -28.88
N ALA A 427 21.44 -12.07 -28.51
CA ALA A 427 20.02 -11.93 -28.20
C ALA A 427 19.76 -11.01 -26.99
N ARG A 428 20.75 -10.83 -26.12
CA ARG A 428 20.62 -10.11 -24.84
C ARG A 428 20.88 -8.61 -24.96
N LEU A 429 21.26 -8.09 -26.12
CA LEU A 429 21.56 -6.67 -26.30
C LEU A 429 20.31 -5.87 -26.61
N GLY A 430 20.38 -4.55 -26.41
CA GLY A 430 19.35 -3.63 -26.87
C GLY A 430 19.08 -3.75 -28.37
N ALA A 431 17.82 -3.57 -28.75
CA ALA A 431 17.38 -3.50 -30.15
C ALA A 431 18.23 -2.50 -30.97
N THR A 432 18.38 -2.77 -32.27
CA THR A 432 19.10 -1.86 -33.19
C THR A 432 18.28 -0.62 -33.53
N ASP A 433 16.95 -0.74 -33.54
CA ASP A 433 16.05 0.38 -33.71
C ASP A 433 16.04 1.26 -32.46
N VAL A 434 16.22 2.57 -32.63
CA VAL A 434 16.36 3.54 -31.53
C VAL A 434 15.08 3.63 -30.68
N ALA A 435 13.89 3.54 -31.29
CA ALA A 435 12.63 3.62 -30.55
C ALA A 435 12.39 2.36 -29.72
N LEU A 436 12.72 1.18 -30.27
CA LEU A 436 12.66 -0.09 -29.53
C LEU A 436 13.76 -0.17 -28.45
N ALA A 437 14.95 0.36 -28.71
CA ALA A 437 16.02 0.46 -27.72
C ALA A 437 15.62 1.37 -26.54
N ALA A 438 15.05 2.54 -26.83
CA ALA A 438 14.50 3.45 -25.82
C ALA A 438 13.32 2.82 -25.05
N ALA A 439 12.63 1.85 -25.64
CA ALA A 439 11.61 1.05 -24.95
C ALA A 439 12.18 -0.13 -24.14
N GLY A 440 13.47 -0.42 -24.25
CA GLY A 440 14.18 -1.47 -23.52
C GLY A 440 14.05 -2.87 -24.11
N PHE A 441 13.74 -2.99 -25.40
CA PHE A 441 13.65 -4.29 -26.05
C PHE A 441 15.03 -4.92 -26.24
N LEU A 442 15.07 -6.24 -26.08
CA LEU A 442 16.24 -7.05 -26.39
C LEU A 442 16.13 -7.62 -27.81
N ARG A 443 17.26 -7.78 -28.50
CA ARG A 443 17.30 -8.31 -29.88
C ARG A 443 16.68 -9.70 -30.00
N GLY A 444 16.81 -10.54 -28.98
CA GLY A 444 16.28 -11.91 -28.99
C GLY A 444 15.29 -12.21 -27.88
N ALA A 445 14.52 -11.22 -27.43
CA ALA A 445 13.39 -11.46 -26.55
C ALA A 445 12.16 -10.68 -27.02
N LEU A 446 11.08 -11.38 -27.38
CA LEU A 446 9.84 -10.78 -27.89
C LEU A 446 8.61 -11.43 -27.29
N THR A 447 7.57 -10.63 -26.99
CA THR A 447 6.23 -11.15 -26.76
C THR A 447 5.44 -11.04 -28.05
N ALA A 448 4.91 -12.16 -28.55
CA ALA A 448 4.10 -12.20 -29.77
C ALA A 448 2.67 -12.64 -29.44
N ARG A 449 1.70 -11.85 -29.91
CA ARG A 449 0.28 -12.22 -29.83
C ARG A 449 -0.13 -12.89 -31.13
N VAL A 450 -0.39 -14.18 -31.07
CA VAL A 450 -0.89 -14.95 -32.20
C VAL A 450 -2.41 -14.76 -32.33
N PRO A 451 -2.92 -14.30 -33.49
CA PRO A 451 -4.34 -14.03 -33.67
C PRO A 451 -5.19 -15.30 -33.60
N ALA A 452 -6.47 -15.12 -33.27
CA ALA A 452 -7.46 -16.19 -33.43
C ALA A 452 -7.64 -16.46 -34.93
N THR A 453 -7.51 -17.72 -35.35
CA THR A 453 -7.49 -18.06 -36.77
C THR A 453 -7.75 -19.53 -37.06
N TRP A 454 -8.11 -19.83 -38.30
CA TRP A 454 -8.15 -21.21 -38.80
C TRP A 454 -6.76 -21.65 -39.29
N VAL A 455 -6.39 -22.88 -38.93
CA VAL A 455 -5.16 -23.56 -39.33
C VAL A 455 -5.53 -24.75 -40.22
N TYR A 456 -5.29 -24.63 -41.52
CA TYR A 456 -5.46 -25.68 -42.51
C TYR A 456 -4.09 -26.28 -42.83
N ASN A 457 -3.75 -27.44 -42.24
CA ASN A 457 -2.40 -28.04 -42.26
C ASN A 457 -1.33 -27.18 -41.55
N SER A 458 -0.89 -26.08 -42.16
CA SER A 458 0.06 -25.12 -41.60
C SER A 458 -0.31 -23.68 -41.96
N ARG A 459 -0.05 -22.75 -41.04
CA ARG A 459 -0.14 -21.31 -41.32
C ARG A 459 1.16 -20.61 -40.93
N TRP A 460 1.71 -19.81 -41.84
CA TRP A 460 2.98 -19.10 -41.63
C TRP A 460 2.75 -17.62 -41.30
N LEU A 461 3.47 -17.11 -40.30
CA LEU A 461 3.43 -15.71 -39.87
C LEU A 461 4.86 -15.14 -39.80
N LEU A 462 5.07 -13.94 -40.33
CA LEU A 462 6.28 -13.15 -40.15
C LEU A 462 6.28 -12.47 -38.78
N VAL A 463 7.43 -12.38 -38.11
CA VAL A 463 7.57 -11.72 -36.81
C VAL A 463 8.34 -10.41 -36.96
N ALA A 464 7.77 -9.32 -36.44
CA ALA A 464 8.37 -8.00 -36.42
C ALA A 464 9.28 -7.76 -35.21
N ALA A 465 10.11 -6.73 -35.29
CA ALA A 465 11.04 -6.30 -34.25
C ALA A 465 10.35 -5.90 -32.94
N ASP A 466 9.06 -5.52 -32.98
CA ASP A 466 8.26 -5.21 -31.81
C ASP A 466 7.42 -6.41 -31.32
N GLY A 467 7.53 -7.59 -31.94
CA GLY A 467 6.73 -8.78 -31.64
C GLY A 467 5.36 -8.82 -32.35
N SER A 468 5.01 -7.82 -33.16
CA SER A 468 3.84 -7.89 -34.04
C SER A 468 4.01 -9.04 -35.04
N VAL A 469 2.91 -9.73 -35.35
CA VAL A 469 2.90 -10.82 -36.34
C VAL A 469 2.13 -10.40 -37.59
N PHE A 470 2.65 -10.76 -38.76
CA PHE A 470 2.06 -10.48 -40.07
C PHE A 470 1.80 -11.81 -40.79
N ASP A 471 0.71 -11.90 -41.54
CA ASP A 471 0.46 -13.09 -42.35
C ASP A 471 1.53 -13.21 -43.44
N ALA A 472 2.16 -14.38 -43.55
CA ALA A 472 3.17 -14.65 -44.58
C ALA A 472 2.55 -15.26 -45.85
N GLN A 473 1.22 -15.42 -45.86
CA GLN A 473 0.48 -16.12 -46.89
C GLN A 473 -0.66 -15.26 -47.46
N SER A 474 -0.88 -15.37 -48.76
CA SER A 474 -2.11 -14.91 -49.39
C SER A 474 -3.32 -15.67 -48.83
N PRO A 475 -4.54 -15.09 -48.82
CA PRO A 475 -5.73 -15.78 -48.33
C PRO A 475 -5.99 -17.13 -49.01
N ALA A 476 -5.60 -17.28 -50.28
CA ALA A 476 -5.72 -18.54 -51.02
C ALA A 476 -4.69 -19.58 -50.54
N ALA A 477 -3.43 -19.20 -50.37
CA ALA A 477 -2.38 -20.09 -49.86
C ALA A 477 -2.65 -20.53 -48.41
N ALA A 478 -3.13 -19.62 -47.56
CA ALA A 478 -3.50 -19.92 -46.17
C ALA A 478 -4.66 -20.92 -46.05
N GLN A 479 -5.62 -20.90 -47.00
CA GLN A 479 -6.74 -21.86 -47.04
C GLN A 479 -6.30 -23.23 -47.60
N ALA A 480 -5.37 -23.23 -48.55
CA ALA A 480 -4.80 -24.46 -49.11
C ALA A 480 -3.78 -25.14 -48.19
N GLY A 481 -3.35 -24.46 -47.11
CA GLY A 481 -2.28 -24.94 -46.24
C GLY A 481 -0.91 -24.98 -46.93
N GLY A 482 -0.68 -24.05 -47.86
CA GLY A 482 0.55 -23.94 -48.66
C GLY A 482 1.72 -23.35 -47.89
N ASP A 483 2.81 -23.06 -48.61
CA ASP A 483 4.00 -22.37 -48.10
C ASP A 483 3.79 -20.83 -48.03
N ALA A 484 4.78 -20.10 -47.50
CA ALA A 484 4.79 -18.64 -47.52
C ALA A 484 4.99 -18.12 -48.96
N ASP A 485 4.14 -17.19 -49.40
CA ASP A 485 4.12 -16.65 -50.78
C ASP A 485 4.17 -15.11 -50.84
N LEU A 486 4.29 -14.43 -49.69
CA LEU A 486 4.46 -12.98 -49.60
C LEU A 486 5.94 -12.59 -49.43
N ALA A 487 6.46 -11.81 -50.38
CA ALA A 487 7.81 -11.26 -50.33
C ALA A 487 7.92 -10.05 -49.39
N LEU A 488 9.11 -9.88 -48.79
CA LEU A 488 9.50 -8.69 -48.02
C LEU A 488 9.74 -7.51 -48.96
N ALA A 489 9.45 -6.29 -48.51
CA ALA A 489 9.67 -5.08 -49.29
C ALA A 489 11.09 -4.53 -49.07
N ALA A 490 11.70 -3.97 -50.13
CA ALA A 490 12.95 -3.21 -50.01
C ALA A 490 12.67 -1.84 -49.35
N GLY A 491 13.26 -1.58 -48.19
CA GLY A 491 13.21 -0.30 -47.49
C GLY A 491 14.29 0.68 -47.95
N GLY A 492 14.16 1.95 -47.54
CA GLY A 492 15.18 2.98 -47.79
C GLY A 492 16.53 2.58 -47.18
N GLY A 493 17.60 2.64 -47.98
CA GLY A 493 18.95 2.23 -47.57
C GLY A 493 19.23 0.72 -47.70
N GLY A 494 18.32 -0.07 -48.28
CA GLY A 494 18.53 -1.52 -48.52
C GLY A 494 18.09 -2.44 -47.38
N ALA A 495 17.47 -1.92 -46.32
CA ALA A 495 16.93 -2.72 -45.22
C ALA A 495 15.58 -3.37 -45.59
N LEU A 496 15.38 -4.64 -45.24
CA LEU A 496 14.11 -5.36 -45.48
C LEU A 496 12.96 -4.82 -44.61
N ARG A 497 11.75 -4.79 -45.15
CA ARG A 497 10.52 -4.41 -44.44
C ARG A 497 9.41 -5.46 -44.62
N LEU A 498 8.62 -5.64 -43.57
CA LEU A 498 7.44 -6.50 -43.58
C LEU A 498 6.31 -5.90 -44.46
N PRO A 499 5.44 -6.73 -45.07
CA PRO A 499 4.36 -6.25 -45.93
C PRO A 499 3.33 -5.43 -45.15
N GLY A 500 3.05 -4.20 -45.59
CA GLY A 500 2.21 -3.23 -44.87
C GLY A 500 0.71 -3.53 -44.85
N ASP A 501 0.21 -4.39 -45.75
CA ASP A 501 -1.22 -4.66 -45.94
C ASP A 501 -1.75 -5.85 -45.10
N ALA A 502 -0.88 -6.52 -44.33
CA ALA A 502 -1.24 -7.70 -43.56
C ALA A 502 -1.80 -7.35 -42.15
N LEU A 503 -2.80 -8.12 -41.71
CA LEU A 503 -3.43 -7.97 -40.38
C LEU A 503 -2.39 -8.21 -39.28
N SER A 504 -2.03 -7.15 -38.56
CA SER A 504 -1.18 -7.22 -37.38
C SER A 504 -2.00 -7.38 -36.09
N THR A 505 -1.54 -8.19 -35.15
CA THR A 505 -2.04 -8.18 -33.78
C THR A 505 -0.99 -7.69 -32.80
N GLY A 506 -1.24 -6.51 -32.22
CA GLY A 506 -0.72 -5.96 -30.96
C GLY A 506 0.75 -6.23 -30.58
N PRO A 507 1.56 -5.18 -30.33
CA PRO A 507 3.00 -5.29 -30.08
C PRO A 507 3.36 -5.91 -28.71
N GLY A 508 4.61 -6.36 -28.59
CA GLY A 508 5.35 -6.52 -27.35
C GLY A 508 6.00 -5.22 -26.85
N ALA A 509 6.45 -5.24 -25.59
CA ALA A 509 7.55 -4.49 -24.92
C ALA A 509 7.42 -4.72 -23.41
N ALA A 510 6.19 -4.61 -22.93
CA ALA A 510 5.78 -4.90 -21.58
C ALA A 510 4.47 -5.68 -21.70
N TRP A 511 4.38 -6.89 -21.17
CA TRP A 511 3.08 -7.60 -21.14
C TRP A 511 2.53 -7.61 -19.73
N PRO A 512 1.30 -7.10 -19.50
CA PRO A 512 0.48 -6.29 -20.41
C PRO A 512 1.16 -4.95 -20.77
N PRO A 513 0.87 -4.38 -21.96
CA PRO A 513 1.43 -3.09 -22.36
C PRO A 513 1.01 -2.01 -21.36
N LEU A 514 1.95 -1.14 -21.03
CA LEU A 514 1.71 0.06 -20.25
C LEU A 514 2.01 1.27 -21.14
N PRO A 515 1.24 2.36 -21.03
CA PRO A 515 1.61 3.60 -21.71
C PRO A 515 2.91 4.13 -21.09
N PRO A 516 3.78 4.79 -21.88
CA PRO A 516 4.93 5.48 -21.33
C PRO A 516 4.46 6.59 -20.37
N THR A 517 5.21 6.81 -19.29
CA THR A 517 4.96 7.93 -18.38
C THR A 517 5.36 9.25 -19.04
N ALA A 518 4.75 10.36 -18.59
CA ALA A 518 4.99 11.69 -19.15
C ALA A 518 6.46 12.13 -19.00
N ALA A 519 6.86 13.18 -19.72
CA ALA A 519 8.23 13.71 -19.76
C ALA A 519 8.87 13.85 -18.36
N PRO A 520 10.19 13.59 -18.23
CA PRO A 520 10.87 13.45 -16.95
C PRO A 520 10.68 14.70 -16.07
N GLU A 521 9.96 14.54 -14.96
CA GLU A 521 9.99 15.53 -13.88
C GLU A 521 11.30 15.39 -13.10
N ARG A 522 11.86 16.52 -12.65
CA ARG A 522 12.98 16.51 -11.72
C ARG A 522 12.53 16.03 -10.35
N TRP A 523 13.44 15.36 -9.65
CA TRP A 523 13.24 14.96 -8.28
C TRP A 523 13.07 16.19 -7.38
N ARG A 524 11.98 16.23 -6.62
CA ARG A 524 11.75 17.30 -5.62
C ARG A 524 12.47 17.01 -4.30
N SER A 525 12.73 15.74 -4.04
CA SER A 525 13.55 15.20 -2.97
C SER A 525 14.40 14.09 -3.56
N MET A 526 15.68 14.03 -3.22
CA MET A 526 16.54 12.95 -3.65
C MET A 526 16.66 11.88 -2.56
N PRO A 527 16.61 10.60 -2.95
CA PRO A 527 16.05 9.61 -2.06
C PRO A 527 17.19 8.71 -1.54
N ALA A 528 17.89 9.08 -0.46
CA ALA A 528 18.93 8.23 0.12
C ALA A 528 18.37 7.42 1.31
N SER A 529 17.64 6.32 1.03
CA SER A 529 17.33 5.35 2.09
C SER A 529 18.57 4.52 2.39
N ALA A 530 19.03 4.54 3.63
CA ALA A 530 20.13 3.67 4.03
C ALA A 530 19.69 2.21 4.17
N GLY A 531 18.40 1.90 4.40
CA GLY A 531 17.89 0.54 4.69
C GLY A 531 17.22 -0.17 3.51
N ARG A 532 16.79 0.57 2.49
CA ARG A 532 16.25 0.06 1.22
C ARG A 532 17.10 0.58 0.07
N GLY A 533 18.23 -0.08 -0.18
CA GLY A 533 19.07 0.28 -1.31
C GLY A 533 18.49 -0.16 -2.66
N PRO A 534 19.19 0.16 -3.76
CA PRO A 534 18.76 -0.24 -5.09
C PRO A 534 18.77 -1.76 -5.24
N ALA A 535 17.87 -2.30 -6.05
CA ALA A 535 17.80 -3.73 -6.36
C ALA A 535 17.43 -3.95 -7.83
N VAL A 536 18.16 -4.80 -8.53
CA VAL A 536 17.79 -5.20 -9.90
C VAL A 536 16.60 -6.14 -9.84
N ILE A 537 15.51 -5.79 -10.52
CA ILE A 537 14.27 -6.58 -10.53
C ILE A 537 14.03 -7.30 -11.86
N HIS A 538 14.69 -6.88 -12.93
CA HIS A 538 14.71 -7.53 -14.24
C HIS A 538 15.97 -7.09 -15.01
N GLY A 539 16.59 -8.01 -15.76
CA GLY A 539 17.79 -7.71 -16.56
C GLY A 539 18.51 -8.96 -17.06
N ALA A 540 19.11 -8.91 -18.24
CA ALA A 540 19.86 -10.02 -18.82
C ALA A 540 21.32 -10.07 -18.32
N PRO A 541 21.98 -11.25 -18.34
CA PRO A 541 23.40 -11.40 -18.00
C PRO A 541 24.32 -10.42 -18.73
N ALA A 542 25.31 -9.87 -18.02
CA ALA A 542 26.30 -8.99 -18.59
C ALA A 542 27.18 -9.68 -19.65
N LEU A 543 27.67 -8.89 -20.60
CA LEU A 543 28.40 -9.35 -21.78
C LEU A 543 29.75 -8.65 -21.90
N ARG A 544 30.60 -9.15 -22.80
CA ARG A 544 31.82 -8.47 -23.24
C ARG A 544 31.76 -8.20 -24.74
N ARG A 545 32.00 -6.96 -25.16
CA ARG A 545 32.17 -6.64 -26.58
C ARG A 545 33.52 -7.18 -27.08
N THR A 546 33.48 -7.98 -28.15
CA THR A 546 34.68 -8.58 -28.78
C THR A 546 34.99 -8.02 -30.16
N GLY A 547 34.06 -7.28 -30.76
CA GLY A 547 34.17 -6.62 -32.07
C GLY A 547 33.00 -5.65 -32.29
N PRO A 548 32.89 -5.02 -33.48
CA PRO A 548 31.91 -3.96 -33.75
C PRO A 548 30.45 -4.34 -33.50
N ASP A 549 30.08 -5.61 -33.72
CA ASP A 549 28.73 -6.16 -33.47
C ASP A 549 28.78 -7.59 -32.89
N THR A 550 29.93 -7.98 -32.33
CA THR A 550 30.14 -9.33 -31.78
C THR A 550 30.35 -9.27 -30.27
N TYR A 551 29.66 -10.16 -29.56
CA TYR A 551 29.59 -10.15 -28.10
C TYR A 551 29.80 -11.55 -27.55
N GLY A 552 30.60 -11.65 -26.50
CA GLY A 552 30.89 -12.89 -25.78
C GLY A 552 30.42 -12.83 -24.34
N ALA A 553 30.52 -13.96 -23.64
CA ALA A 553 30.32 -14.01 -22.21
C ALA A 553 31.35 -13.12 -21.49
N LEU A 554 30.94 -12.46 -20.41
CA LEU A 554 31.87 -11.74 -19.55
C LEU A 554 32.83 -12.73 -18.87
N GLY A 555 34.12 -12.39 -18.81
CA GLY A 555 35.14 -13.25 -18.22
C GLY A 555 34.98 -13.40 -16.70
N ALA A 556 35.36 -14.55 -16.15
CA ALA A 556 35.37 -14.77 -14.72
C ALA A 556 36.33 -13.79 -14.02
N GLY A 557 35.87 -13.16 -12.93
CA GLY A 557 36.67 -12.23 -12.13
C GLY A 557 36.52 -10.74 -12.46
N VAL A 558 35.71 -10.37 -13.45
CA VAL A 558 35.35 -8.95 -13.72
C VAL A 558 34.37 -8.44 -12.66
N THR A 559 34.77 -7.48 -11.83
CA THR A 559 33.85 -6.84 -10.88
C THR A 559 33.11 -5.71 -11.58
N MET A 560 31.83 -5.54 -11.28
CA MET A 560 30.97 -4.48 -11.83
C MET A 560 30.08 -3.90 -10.74
N GLY A 561 29.71 -2.63 -10.89
CA GLY A 561 28.70 -2.01 -10.04
C GLY A 561 28.04 -0.79 -10.67
N LEU A 562 26.77 -0.57 -10.35
CA LEU A 562 26.06 0.67 -10.66
C LEU A 562 26.29 1.67 -9.54
N VAL A 563 26.86 2.82 -9.87
CA VAL A 563 27.13 3.90 -8.91
C VAL A 563 26.08 5.00 -9.07
N PHE A 564 25.42 5.33 -7.96
CA PHE A 564 24.42 6.38 -7.86
C PHE A 564 25.04 7.64 -7.22
N ALA A 565 24.84 8.78 -7.86
CA ALA A 565 25.39 10.06 -7.45
C ALA A 565 24.34 11.18 -7.46
N ALA A 566 24.47 12.10 -6.50
CA ALA A 566 23.69 13.31 -6.43
C ALA A 566 24.42 14.42 -7.19
N ARG A 567 23.80 15.01 -8.20
CA ARG A 567 24.38 16.15 -8.93
C ARG A 567 23.73 17.44 -8.47
N ALA A 568 24.54 18.36 -7.94
CA ALA A 568 24.13 19.72 -7.59
C ALA A 568 24.98 20.72 -8.39
N GLY A 569 24.40 21.35 -9.41
CA GLY A 569 25.13 22.18 -10.36
C GLY A 569 26.14 21.34 -11.17
N GLU A 570 27.42 21.69 -11.05
CA GLU A 570 28.53 20.95 -11.69
C GLU A 570 29.18 19.91 -10.76
N SER A 571 28.80 19.89 -9.48
CA SER A 571 29.38 18.97 -8.48
C SER A 571 28.61 17.66 -8.41
N PHE A 572 29.34 16.55 -8.34
CA PHE A 572 28.80 15.20 -8.21
C PHE A 572 29.19 14.61 -6.86
N HIS A 573 28.22 14.00 -6.20
CA HIS A 573 28.38 13.40 -4.88
C HIS A 573 27.94 11.94 -4.95
N PRO A 574 28.84 10.98 -5.23
CA PRO A 574 28.50 9.55 -5.20
C PRO A 574 28.11 9.11 -3.78
N PHE A 575 27.10 8.26 -3.65
CA PHE A 575 26.60 7.89 -2.32
C PHE A 575 26.09 6.45 -2.18
N LEU A 576 25.77 5.75 -3.28
CA LEU A 576 25.41 4.33 -3.27
C LEU A 576 26.08 3.59 -4.42
N ARG A 577 26.45 2.33 -4.18
CA ARG A 577 26.88 1.38 -5.20
C ARG A 577 26.05 0.11 -5.10
N LEU A 578 25.46 -0.33 -6.21
CA LEU A 578 24.89 -1.67 -6.33
C LEU A 578 25.92 -2.58 -6.99
N GLU A 579 26.43 -3.56 -6.26
CA GLU A 579 27.36 -4.55 -6.82
C GLU A 579 26.61 -5.47 -7.77
N LEU A 580 27.17 -5.80 -8.94
CA LEU A 580 26.49 -6.66 -9.92
C LEU A 580 27.17 -8.02 -10.01
N ALA A 581 26.36 -9.09 -10.00
CA ALA A 581 26.87 -10.44 -10.25
C ALA A 581 27.19 -10.64 -11.74
N GLN A 582 28.32 -11.28 -12.02
CA GLN A 582 28.86 -11.45 -13.38
C GLN A 582 27.92 -12.21 -14.34
N ALA A 583 27.12 -13.15 -13.83
CA ALA A 583 26.33 -14.08 -14.64
C ALA A 583 24.83 -13.74 -14.74
N ASP A 584 24.28 -12.96 -13.80
CA ASP A 584 22.87 -12.57 -13.78
C ASP A 584 22.74 -11.33 -12.87
N PRO A 585 22.47 -10.13 -13.41
CA PRO A 585 22.36 -8.94 -12.59
C PRO A 585 21.17 -8.98 -11.63
N THR A 586 20.17 -9.86 -11.87
CA THR A 586 19.03 -10.05 -10.96
C THR A 586 19.35 -10.95 -9.78
N ALA A 587 20.44 -11.74 -9.84
CA ALA A 587 20.92 -12.52 -8.70
C ALA A 587 21.13 -11.60 -7.49
N ALA A 588 20.90 -12.12 -6.27
CA ALA A 588 20.97 -11.31 -5.06
C ALA A 588 22.31 -10.58 -4.97
N THR A 589 22.25 -9.25 -5.03
CA THR A 589 23.38 -8.35 -5.25
C THR A 589 23.36 -7.28 -4.17
N ALA A 590 24.49 -7.12 -3.50
CA ALA A 590 24.55 -6.28 -2.32
C ALA A 590 24.73 -4.80 -2.70
N PHE A 591 24.04 -3.89 -2.02
CA PHE A 591 24.35 -2.46 -2.12
C PHE A 591 25.28 -2.00 -0.98
N SER A 592 26.10 -1.00 -1.27
CA SER A 592 27.02 -0.35 -0.33
C SER A 592 26.79 1.16 -0.33
N VAL A 593 26.98 1.80 0.82
CA VAL A 593 26.99 3.27 0.94
C VAL A 593 28.41 3.77 0.68
N LEU A 594 28.54 4.83 -0.13
CA LEU A 594 29.82 5.42 -0.51
C LEU A 594 30.06 6.73 0.23
N ASP A 595 31.28 6.92 0.73
CA ASP A 595 31.72 8.19 1.28
C ASP A 595 31.93 9.26 0.20
N ALA A 596 32.35 10.47 0.60
CA ALA A 596 32.59 11.57 -0.33
C ALA A 596 33.74 11.32 -1.33
N ALA A 597 34.65 10.39 -1.03
CA ALA A 597 35.75 9.98 -1.91
C ALA A 597 35.38 8.79 -2.80
N GLY A 598 34.17 8.23 -2.65
CA GLY A 598 33.71 7.05 -3.40
C GLY A 598 34.14 5.72 -2.77
N ALA A 599 34.76 5.71 -1.59
CA ALA A 599 35.08 4.47 -0.88
C ALA A 599 33.86 3.94 -0.10
N VAL A 600 33.83 2.64 0.15
CA VAL A 600 32.72 2.02 0.91
C VAL A 600 32.77 2.47 2.37
N ALA A 601 31.67 3.06 2.85
CA ALA A 601 31.50 3.44 4.24
C ALA A 601 31.33 2.18 5.12
N GLY A 602 32.39 1.77 5.80
CA GLY A 602 32.43 0.50 6.57
C GLY A 602 31.80 0.52 7.96
N THR A 603 31.31 1.66 8.46
CA THR A 603 30.72 1.75 9.82
C THR A 603 29.33 2.39 9.79
N ALA A 604 28.46 1.95 10.70
CA ALA A 604 27.12 2.53 10.86
C ALA A 604 27.16 4.05 11.14
N ALA A 605 28.21 4.56 11.80
CA ALA A 605 28.40 5.99 12.03
C ALA A 605 28.70 6.75 10.73
N ALA A 606 29.63 6.24 9.91
CA ALA A 606 29.96 6.83 8.61
C ALA A 606 28.76 6.82 7.66
N ILE A 607 27.96 5.75 7.68
CA ILE A 607 26.74 5.63 6.87
C ILE A 607 25.69 6.66 7.29
N ARG A 608 25.47 6.84 8.60
CA ARG A 608 24.55 7.88 9.11
C ARG A 608 25.02 9.27 8.73
N GLN A 609 26.30 9.56 8.94
CA GLN A 609 26.90 10.83 8.56
C GLN A 609 26.68 11.11 7.08
N ARG A 610 27.04 10.15 6.22
CA ARG A 610 26.91 10.29 4.77
C ARG A 610 25.46 10.47 4.32
N SER A 611 24.55 9.69 4.89
CA SER A 611 23.11 9.83 4.64
C SER A 611 22.60 11.23 5.04
N GLY A 612 23.10 11.77 6.16
CA GLY A 612 22.79 13.13 6.62
C GLY A 612 23.35 14.22 5.70
N GLU A 613 24.59 14.07 5.22
CA GLU A 613 25.22 14.99 4.27
C GLU A 613 24.43 15.09 2.96
N ILE A 614 24.07 13.94 2.38
CA ILE A 614 23.28 13.90 1.14
C ILE A 614 21.88 14.50 1.37
N ALA A 615 21.21 14.16 2.47
CA ALA A 615 19.91 14.74 2.79
C ALA A 615 20.01 16.27 2.93
N GLN A 616 20.99 16.79 3.65
CA GLN A 616 21.22 18.23 3.80
C GLN A 616 21.51 18.94 2.47
N LEU A 617 22.37 18.35 1.62
CA LEU A 617 22.65 18.88 0.28
C LEU A 617 21.37 19.08 -0.52
N VAL A 618 20.50 18.08 -0.49
CA VAL A 618 19.21 18.07 -1.21
C VAL A 618 18.26 19.11 -0.64
N GLY A 619 18.16 19.20 0.69
CA GLY A 619 17.34 20.20 1.36
C GLY A 619 17.76 21.65 1.05
N GLN A 620 19.06 21.91 0.93
CA GLN A 620 19.60 23.25 0.61
C GLN A 620 19.33 23.66 -0.84
N GLN A 621 19.31 22.72 -1.78
CA GLN A 621 19.21 23.00 -3.22
C GLN A 621 17.76 23.04 -3.74
N GLY A 622 16.75 22.87 -2.87
CA GLY A 622 15.34 23.10 -3.22
C GLY A 622 14.80 22.28 -4.40
N GLY A 623 15.32 21.06 -4.62
CA GLY A 623 14.93 20.21 -5.75
C GLY A 623 15.73 20.43 -7.04
N ALA A 624 16.82 21.21 -7.01
CA ALA A 624 17.74 21.35 -8.13
C ALA A 624 18.75 20.19 -8.26
N VAL A 625 18.57 19.10 -7.52
CA VAL A 625 19.49 17.96 -7.49
C VAL A 625 19.03 16.86 -8.45
N GLU A 626 19.91 16.38 -9.33
CA GLU A 626 19.63 15.33 -10.31
C GLU A 626 20.25 13.99 -9.88
N LEU A 627 19.49 12.90 -9.94
CA LEU A 627 19.97 11.55 -9.66
C LEU A 627 20.70 11.03 -10.91
N VAL A 628 21.98 10.71 -10.76
CA VAL A 628 22.84 10.25 -11.86
C VAL A 628 23.30 8.83 -11.59
N VAL A 629 23.30 7.99 -12.62
CA VAL A 629 23.72 6.58 -12.55
C VAL A 629 24.77 6.32 -13.63
N ARG A 630 25.81 5.55 -13.30
CA ARG A 630 26.76 4.99 -14.28
C ARG A 630 27.15 3.56 -13.92
N LEU A 631 27.62 2.80 -14.91
CA LEU A 631 28.27 1.51 -14.72
C LEU A 631 29.77 1.72 -14.51
N GLU A 632 30.34 1.02 -13.52
CA GLU A 632 31.79 0.91 -13.34
C GLU A 632 32.19 -0.57 -13.38
N ALA A 633 33.35 -0.88 -13.95
CA ALA A 633 33.87 -2.25 -14.04
C ALA A 633 35.40 -2.32 -13.85
N SER A 634 35.92 -3.50 -13.50
CA SER A 634 37.37 -3.75 -13.43
C SER A 634 38.02 -4.02 -14.80
N ALA A 635 37.24 -4.11 -15.88
CA ALA A 635 37.73 -4.40 -17.22
C ALA A 635 36.97 -3.58 -18.29
N PRO A 636 37.64 -3.21 -19.40
CA PRO A 636 37.01 -2.42 -20.46
C PRO A 636 36.08 -3.30 -21.30
N SER A 637 35.16 -2.65 -22.03
CA SER A 637 34.20 -3.31 -22.94
C SER A 637 33.25 -4.28 -22.24
N ALA A 638 32.98 -4.05 -20.95
CA ALA A 638 31.92 -4.74 -20.22
C ALA A 638 30.58 -4.07 -20.57
N VAL A 639 29.59 -4.86 -20.96
CA VAL A 639 28.28 -4.38 -21.40
C VAL A 639 27.23 -4.90 -20.43
N LEU A 640 26.53 -3.99 -19.77
CA LEU A 640 25.30 -4.28 -19.04
C LEU A 640 24.12 -4.08 -20.00
N PRO A 641 23.37 -5.15 -20.34
CA PRO A 641 22.11 -5.03 -21.09
C PRO A 641 21.10 -4.09 -20.42
N PRO A 642 20.07 -3.61 -21.16
CA PRO A 642 18.96 -2.88 -20.57
C PRO A 642 18.37 -3.64 -19.36
N CYS A 643 18.16 -2.93 -18.26
CA CYS A 643 17.68 -3.52 -17.01
C CYS A 643 16.82 -2.56 -16.18
N GLU A 644 16.12 -3.11 -15.21
CA GLU A 644 15.21 -2.42 -14.31
C GLU A 644 15.75 -2.47 -12.89
N VAL A 645 15.92 -1.28 -12.31
CA VAL A 645 16.44 -1.15 -10.95
C VAL A 645 15.41 -0.42 -10.09
N VAL A 646 14.94 -1.09 -9.04
CA VAL A 646 14.21 -0.40 -7.97
C VAL A 646 15.18 0.54 -7.28
N TYR A 647 14.73 1.76 -7.05
CA TYR A 647 15.43 2.72 -6.25
C TYR A 647 14.47 3.27 -5.18
N THR A 648 14.87 3.23 -3.90
CA THR A 648 14.03 3.65 -2.78
C THR A 648 14.62 4.83 -2.03
N GLY A 649 13.76 5.78 -1.71
CA GLY A 649 14.08 6.99 -1.00
C GLY A 649 13.99 6.97 0.49
N ALA A 650 14.62 7.99 1.07
CA ALA A 650 14.66 8.25 2.49
C ALA A 650 13.28 8.18 3.15
N THR A 651 12.28 8.79 2.49
CA THR A 651 10.88 8.89 2.92
C THR A 651 10.00 7.74 2.41
N GLY A 652 10.61 6.68 1.86
CA GLY A 652 9.91 5.49 1.37
C GLY A 652 9.31 5.61 -0.04
N GLU A 653 9.59 6.71 -0.76
CA GLU A 653 9.26 6.85 -2.19
C GLU A 653 10.07 5.87 -3.03
N VAL A 654 9.41 5.13 -3.92
CA VAL A 654 10.05 4.06 -4.70
C VAL A 654 9.84 4.36 -6.17
N VAL A 655 10.94 4.35 -6.93
CA VAL A 655 10.93 4.55 -8.37
C VAL A 655 11.55 3.33 -9.05
N LEU A 656 10.96 2.96 -10.17
CA LEU A 656 11.49 1.95 -11.06
C LEU A 656 12.36 2.63 -12.10
N VAL A 657 13.69 2.57 -11.94
CA VAL A 657 14.64 3.13 -12.90
C VAL A 657 14.76 2.22 -14.10
N HIS A 658 14.47 2.76 -15.28
CA HIS A 658 14.62 2.08 -16.55
C HIS A 658 16.01 2.42 -17.12
N LEU A 659 17.00 1.53 -16.95
CA LEU A 659 18.36 1.73 -17.46
C LEU A 659 18.51 1.24 -18.91
N PRO A 660 19.22 2.00 -19.77
CA PRO A 660 19.58 1.56 -21.13
C PRO A 660 20.71 0.50 -21.08
N ALA A 661 21.17 0.04 -22.24
CA ALA A 661 22.43 -0.69 -22.31
C ALA A 661 23.59 0.26 -21.95
N LEU A 662 24.46 -0.16 -21.04
CA LEU A 662 25.64 0.60 -20.61
C LEU A 662 26.91 -0.18 -20.96
N GLU A 663 27.85 0.47 -21.61
CA GLU A 663 29.14 -0.13 -22.00
C GLU A 663 30.30 0.63 -21.34
N THR A 664 31.25 -0.10 -20.75
CA THR A 664 32.48 0.50 -20.19
C THR A 664 33.54 0.72 -21.25
N GLY A 665 34.24 1.85 -21.17
CA GLY A 665 35.40 2.18 -22.00
C GLY A 665 36.32 3.16 -21.30
N GLU A 666 37.28 3.73 -22.05
CA GLU A 666 38.15 4.80 -21.53
C GLU A 666 37.29 5.96 -21.02
N ALA A 667 37.66 6.48 -19.84
CA ALA A 667 36.89 7.48 -19.12
C ALA A 667 36.67 8.78 -19.93
N GLY A 668 35.58 8.84 -20.69
CA GLY A 668 35.01 10.08 -21.20
C GLY A 668 34.49 10.93 -20.04
N PHE A 669 34.75 12.25 -20.08
CA PHE A 669 34.33 13.29 -19.13
C PHE A 669 34.06 12.79 -17.69
N LEU A 670 35.12 12.72 -16.86
CA LEU A 670 35.01 12.26 -15.48
C LEU A 670 34.19 13.23 -14.60
N ALA A 671 32.91 12.91 -14.39
CA ALA A 671 32.02 13.63 -13.49
C ALA A 671 32.39 13.44 -11.99
N TRP A 672 32.90 12.24 -11.61
CA TRP A 672 33.50 11.96 -10.30
C TRP A 672 34.56 10.84 -10.40
N GLN A 673 35.47 10.78 -9.42
CA GLN A 673 36.51 9.75 -9.34
C GLN A 673 35.87 8.35 -9.30
N PRO A 674 36.27 7.43 -10.18
CA PRO A 674 35.67 6.10 -10.23
C PRO A 674 36.19 5.18 -9.13
N THR A 675 35.31 4.29 -8.68
CA THR A 675 35.60 3.27 -7.68
C THR A 675 36.20 2.00 -8.30
N LEU A 676 36.02 1.81 -9.62
CA LEU A 676 36.63 0.76 -10.44
C LEU A 676 37.37 1.37 -11.64
N ALA A 677 38.13 0.55 -12.38
CA ALA A 677 39.07 1.01 -13.40
C ALA A 677 38.41 1.66 -14.63
N GLU A 678 37.25 1.18 -15.03
CA GLU A 678 36.58 1.52 -16.29
C GLU A 678 35.15 2.00 -16.04
N VAL A 679 34.66 2.92 -16.86
CA VAL A 679 33.35 3.57 -16.65
C VAL A 679 32.52 3.62 -17.94
N SER A 680 31.19 3.64 -17.80
CA SER A 680 30.27 3.98 -18.88
C SER A 680 29.94 5.48 -18.90
N ASP A 681 29.32 5.93 -19.99
CA ASP A 681 28.56 7.17 -19.99
C ASP A 681 27.49 7.14 -18.88
N ALA A 682 27.24 8.31 -18.29
CA ALA A 682 26.27 8.46 -17.21
C ALA A 682 24.88 8.81 -17.76
N VAL A 683 23.85 8.40 -17.02
CA VAL A 683 22.45 8.76 -17.30
C VAL A 683 21.84 9.54 -16.14
N SER A 684 21.02 10.54 -16.46
CA SER A 684 20.19 11.25 -15.49
C SER A 684 18.83 10.57 -15.37
N VAL A 685 18.34 10.39 -14.14
CA VAL A 685 17.09 9.66 -13.82
C VAL A 685 15.98 10.65 -13.50
N GLY A 686 14.88 10.58 -14.25
CA GLY A 686 13.64 11.32 -13.95
C GLY A 686 12.87 10.74 -12.77
N ALA A 687 12.01 11.54 -12.15
CA ALA A 687 11.14 11.11 -11.04
C ALA A 687 10.12 10.04 -11.46
N ASP A 688 9.85 9.90 -12.77
CA ASP A 688 9.03 8.84 -13.34
C ASP A 688 9.80 7.53 -13.60
N GLY A 689 11.13 7.55 -13.45
CA GLY A 689 12.04 6.43 -13.69
C GLY A 689 12.65 6.38 -15.08
N SER A 690 12.33 7.32 -15.97
CA SER A 690 12.95 7.42 -17.30
C SER A 690 14.42 7.88 -17.18
N THR A 691 15.24 7.55 -18.17
CA THR A 691 16.66 7.93 -18.21
C THR A 691 17.00 8.72 -19.45
N THR A 692 17.86 9.72 -19.29
CA THR A 692 18.38 10.59 -20.36
C THR A 692 19.91 10.56 -20.33
N TRP A 693 20.55 10.60 -21.50
CA TRP A 693 22.02 10.63 -21.55
C TRP A 693 22.54 11.95 -20.99
N MET A 694 23.48 11.88 -20.05
CA MET A 694 23.95 13.06 -19.32
C MET A 694 24.55 14.10 -20.28
N GLY A 695 24.14 15.36 -20.15
CA GLY A 695 24.61 16.46 -20.99
C GLY A 695 23.87 16.57 -22.34
N THR A 696 22.85 15.74 -22.57
CA THR A 696 22.02 15.76 -23.79
C THR A 696 20.53 15.91 -23.44
N LEU A 697 19.69 16.06 -24.47
CA LEU A 697 18.23 15.95 -24.34
C LEU A 697 17.71 14.59 -24.84
N ASP A 698 18.61 13.67 -25.15
CA ASP A 698 18.27 12.40 -25.76
C ASP A 698 17.80 11.42 -24.69
N VAL A 699 16.59 10.89 -24.88
CA VAL A 699 16.02 9.85 -24.00
C VAL A 699 16.82 8.57 -24.22
N ALA A 700 17.52 8.13 -23.18
CA ALA A 700 18.24 6.87 -23.18
C ALA A 700 17.27 5.70 -23.02
N ARG A 701 16.30 5.83 -22.10
CA ARG A 701 15.21 4.86 -21.92
C ARG A 701 13.95 5.49 -21.34
N ALA A 702 12.80 5.22 -21.96
CA ALA A 702 11.49 5.67 -21.48
C ALA A 702 10.98 4.77 -20.35
N ALA A 703 10.24 5.36 -19.40
CA ALA A 703 9.59 4.62 -18.33
C ALA A 703 8.19 4.12 -18.73
N TYR A 704 7.89 2.88 -18.35
CA TYR A 704 6.63 2.18 -18.67
C TYR A 704 5.89 1.79 -17.38
N GLY A 705 5.72 2.77 -16.49
CA GLY A 705 4.97 2.65 -15.24
C GLY A 705 5.70 1.92 -14.10
N ALA A 706 5.27 2.19 -12.87
CA ALA A 706 5.90 1.77 -11.62
C ALA A 706 5.34 0.45 -11.04
N VAL A 707 5.29 -0.62 -11.86
CA VAL A 707 4.88 -1.97 -11.43
C VAL A 707 6.09 -2.89 -11.47
N ALA A 708 6.22 -3.79 -10.49
CA ALA A 708 7.29 -4.76 -10.43
C ALA A 708 7.19 -5.74 -11.62
N PRO A 709 8.24 -5.86 -12.45
CA PRO A 709 8.33 -6.90 -13.45
C PRO A 709 8.55 -8.27 -12.83
N ILE A 710 8.48 -9.28 -13.68
CA ILE A 710 8.79 -10.65 -13.35
C ILE A 710 10.26 -10.86 -13.61
N ARG A 711 10.94 -11.33 -12.57
CA ARG A 711 12.38 -11.49 -12.54
C ARG A 711 12.88 -12.51 -13.56
N GLU A 712 12.19 -13.63 -13.69
CA GLU A 712 12.61 -14.75 -14.56
C GLU A 712 12.21 -14.59 -16.03
N ALA A 713 11.50 -13.52 -16.39
CA ALA A 713 11.11 -13.26 -17.77
C ALA A 713 12.27 -12.61 -18.55
N VAL A 714 12.48 -13.04 -19.79
CA VAL A 714 13.53 -12.47 -20.66
C VAL A 714 13.01 -11.19 -21.33
N THR A 715 11.71 -11.14 -21.58
CA THR A 715 10.99 -9.91 -21.89
C THR A 715 10.43 -9.29 -20.62
N LEU A 716 10.36 -7.95 -20.58
CA LEU A 716 9.76 -7.26 -19.46
C LEU A 716 8.28 -7.66 -19.31
N ARG A 717 7.95 -8.50 -18.33
CA ARG A 717 6.57 -8.94 -18.07
C ARG A 717 6.09 -8.42 -16.73
N ARG A 718 4.87 -7.86 -16.65
CA ARG A 718 4.21 -7.43 -15.42
C ARG A 718 3.13 -8.46 -15.05
N ARG A 719 2.92 -8.67 -13.74
CA ARG A 719 1.89 -9.61 -13.26
C ARG A 719 0.50 -9.02 -13.48
N ARG A 720 -0.46 -9.87 -13.84
CA ARG A 720 -1.89 -9.51 -13.91
C ARG A 720 -2.59 -9.84 -12.61
N VAL A 721 -3.30 -8.87 -12.06
CA VAL A 721 -4.14 -9.08 -10.88
C VAL A 721 -5.38 -9.88 -11.28
N ARG A 722 -5.67 -10.95 -10.55
CA ARG A 722 -6.91 -11.71 -10.72
C ARG A 722 -7.55 -12.05 -9.39
N GLN A 723 -8.86 -12.25 -9.42
CA GLN A 723 -9.57 -12.76 -8.26
C GLN A 723 -9.46 -14.29 -8.22
N ARG A 724 -9.03 -14.84 -7.08
CA ARG A 724 -9.10 -16.28 -6.79
C ARG A 724 -9.53 -16.46 -5.34
N SER A 725 -10.34 -17.48 -5.05
CA SER A 725 -10.66 -17.85 -3.66
C SER A 725 -9.49 -18.65 -3.09
N LEU A 726 -8.85 -18.14 -2.04
CA LEU A 726 -7.63 -18.71 -1.44
C LEU A 726 -7.88 -19.27 -0.03
N CYS A 727 -9.07 -19.09 0.54
CA CYS A 727 -9.45 -19.65 1.83
C CYS A 727 -9.24 -21.17 2.00
N PRO A 728 -9.27 -22.04 0.97
CA PRO A 728 -8.99 -23.46 1.14
C PRO A 728 -7.61 -23.76 1.74
N TRP A 729 -6.63 -22.84 1.64
CA TRP A 729 -5.28 -22.99 2.21
C TRP A 729 -5.25 -23.39 3.68
N LYS A 730 -6.24 -22.98 4.48
CA LYS A 730 -6.30 -23.36 5.91
C LYS A 730 -6.54 -24.84 6.14
N ASN A 731 -7.23 -25.51 5.21
CA ASN A 731 -7.70 -26.89 5.36
C ASN A 731 -7.49 -27.69 4.06
N GLU A 732 -6.37 -27.45 3.36
CA GLU A 732 -6.05 -28.23 2.16
C GLU A 732 -5.87 -29.71 2.53
N THR A 733 -6.65 -30.57 1.89
CA THR A 733 -6.47 -32.02 1.93
C THR A 733 -5.95 -32.49 0.57
N PRO A 734 -5.37 -33.69 0.46
CA PRO A 734 -4.92 -34.22 -0.83
C PRO A 734 -6.02 -34.22 -1.92
N LEU A 735 -7.30 -34.32 -1.53
CA LEU A 735 -8.46 -34.29 -2.44
C LEU A 735 -8.94 -32.86 -2.79
N LYS A 736 -8.51 -31.84 -2.04
CA LYS A 736 -8.94 -30.44 -2.17
C LYS A 736 -7.75 -29.47 -2.24
N LYS A 737 -6.66 -29.88 -2.88
CA LYS A 737 -5.50 -29.01 -3.12
C LYS A 737 -5.80 -28.06 -4.28
N LEU A 738 -5.59 -26.76 -4.09
CA LEU A 738 -5.77 -25.79 -5.17
C LEU A 738 -4.66 -25.96 -6.22
N ALA A 739 -5.00 -25.69 -7.48
CA ALA A 739 -3.99 -25.55 -8.53
C ALA A 739 -3.05 -24.37 -8.17
N PRO A 740 -1.73 -24.50 -8.42
CA PRO A 740 -0.78 -23.44 -8.11
C PRO A 740 -1.11 -22.18 -8.91
N THR A 741 -0.70 -21.03 -8.38
CA THR A 741 -0.80 -19.75 -9.09
C THR A 741 0.02 -19.80 -10.39
N PRO A 742 -0.61 -19.61 -11.57
CA PRO A 742 0.10 -19.53 -12.86
C PRO A 742 1.18 -18.43 -12.87
N ALA A 743 2.25 -18.63 -13.63
CA ALA A 743 3.23 -17.58 -13.95
C ALA A 743 2.53 -16.36 -14.58
N GLY A 744 3.03 -15.15 -14.32
CA GLY A 744 2.45 -13.92 -14.82
C GLY A 744 1.29 -13.37 -13.98
N ALA A 745 1.03 -13.94 -12.81
CA ALA A 745 -0.18 -13.67 -12.04
C ALA A 745 0.06 -13.16 -10.63
N LEU A 746 -0.88 -12.34 -10.17
CA LEU A 746 -1.08 -11.99 -8.77
C LEU A 746 -2.52 -12.36 -8.40
N ASP A 747 -2.69 -13.53 -7.78
CA ASP A 747 -4.01 -14.03 -7.35
C ASP A 747 -4.36 -13.39 -6.01
N VAL A 748 -5.52 -12.73 -5.93
CA VAL A 748 -5.99 -12.04 -4.71
C VAL A 748 -7.36 -12.56 -4.29
N ASP A 749 -7.48 -12.87 -3.00
CA ASP A 749 -8.74 -13.14 -2.32
C ASP A 749 -9.12 -11.94 -1.45
N PRO A 750 -9.95 -11.00 -1.95
CA PRO A 750 -10.30 -9.81 -1.21
C PRO A 750 -11.23 -10.09 -0.02
N LEU A 751 -11.91 -11.24 0.04
CA LEU A 751 -12.81 -11.57 1.14
C LEU A 751 -12.03 -12.00 2.39
N HIS A 752 -10.92 -12.72 2.19
CA HIS A 752 -10.10 -13.24 3.29
C HIS A 752 -8.79 -12.46 3.48
N GLY A 753 -8.47 -11.52 2.59
CA GLY A 753 -7.24 -10.72 2.68
C GLY A 753 -6.00 -11.56 2.42
N LEU A 754 -6.06 -12.44 1.42
CA LEU A 754 -4.98 -13.35 1.03
C LEU A 754 -4.52 -13.04 -0.40
N PHE A 755 -3.26 -13.33 -0.71
CA PHE A 755 -2.76 -13.27 -2.08
C PHE A 755 -1.64 -14.28 -2.33
N ALA A 756 -1.44 -14.67 -3.59
CA ALA A 756 -0.40 -15.58 -4.01
C ALA A 756 0.34 -15.15 -5.28
N LEU A 757 1.57 -15.64 -5.39
CA LEU A 757 2.47 -15.49 -6.54
C LEU A 757 2.90 -16.88 -7.02
N ALA A 758 3.28 -17.00 -8.29
CA ALA A 758 3.91 -18.21 -8.79
C ALA A 758 5.23 -18.50 -8.06
N LYS A 759 5.53 -19.78 -7.80
CA LYS A 759 6.78 -20.20 -7.11
C LYS A 759 8.05 -19.71 -7.82
N GLY A 760 8.08 -19.76 -9.15
CA GLY A 760 9.17 -19.24 -10.00
C GLY A 760 9.09 -17.72 -10.24
N GLU A 761 8.36 -16.96 -9.44
CA GLU A 761 8.35 -15.49 -9.59
C GLU A 761 8.44 -14.79 -8.23
N PRO A 762 9.42 -15.13 -7.37
CA PRO A 762 9.56 -14.54 -6.05
C PRO A 762 9.85 -13.04 -6.13
N ALA A 763 9.48 -12.31 -5.07
CA ALA A 763 9.91 -10.93 -4.89
C ALA A 763 11.43 -10.91 -4.65
N PRO A 764 12.21 -10.11 -5.39
CA PRO A 764 13.64 -9.97 -5.14
C PRO A 764 13.86 -9.44 -3.71
N PRO A 765 14.81 -9.97 -2.92
CA PRO A 765 15.14 -9.37 -1.63
C PRO A 765 15.88 -8.05 -1.83
N TYR A 766 15.72 -7.12 -0.89
CA TYR A 766 16.77 -6.12 -0.69
C TYR A 766 17.99 -6.85 -0.10
N THR A 767 19.20 -6.49 -0.51
CA THR A 767 20.44 -7.10 0.01
C THR A 767 21.48 -6.02 0.24
N SER A 768 22.04 -5.96 1.45
CA SER A 768 23.05 -4.98 1.85
C SER A 768 24.39 -5.67 2.06
N SER A 769 25.48 -5.03 1.62
CA SER A 769 26.85 -5.47 1.94
C SER A 769 27.31 -4.93 3.30
N VAL A 770 26.50 -4.06 3.93
CA VAL A 770 26.77 -3.40 5.19
C VAL A 770 26.22 -4.24 6.33
N GLU A 771 27.10 -4.68 7.22
CA GLU A 771 26.75 -5.40 8.44
C GLU A 771 25.91 -4.53 9.41
N GLY A 772 24.89 -5.13 10.02
CA GLY A 772 24.05 -4.48 11.04
C GLY A 772 23.02 -3.49 10.52
N LEU A 773 22.89 -3.34 9.20
CA LEU A 773 21.82 -2.55 8.61
C LEU A 773 20.54 -3.41 8.47
N PRO A 774 19.41 -3.02 9.08
CA PRO A 774 18.17 -3.78 8.96
C PRO A 774 17.66 -3.71 7.51
N VAL A 775 17.43 -4.88 6.92
CA VAL A 775 16.90 -5.03 5.56
C VAL A 775 15.45 -5.48 5.64
N PRO A 776 14.51 -4.76 5.00
CA PRO A 776 13.09 -5.08 5.10
C PRO A 776 12.70 -6.30 4.28
N ALA A 777 11.56 -6.90 4.64
CA ALA A 777 10.94 -7.94 3.85
C ALA A 777 10.61 -7.44 2.42
N PRO A 778 10.81 -8.26 1.38
CA PRO A 778 10.59 -7.84 -0.01
C PRO A 778 9.11 -7.76 -0.39
N VAL A 779 8.21 -8.29 0.43
CA VAL A 779 6.76 -8.25 0.21
C VAL A 779 6.12 -7.38 1.28
N GLY A 780 5.52 -6.27 0.85
CA GLY A 780 4.74 -5.39 1.70
C GLY A 780 3.34 -5.18 1.15
N VAL A 781 2.47 -4.53 1.92
CA VAL A 781 1.10 -4.23 1.49
C VAL A 781 0.66 -2.83 1.92
N ASP A 782 -0.19 -2.23 1.09
CA ASP A 782 -1.02 -1.10 1.48
C ASP A 782 -2.48 -1.56 1.51
N TYR A 783 -3.23 -1.19 2.54
CA TYR A 783 -4.66 -1.49 2.62
C TYR A 783 -5.38 -0.57 3.61
N GLN A 784 -6.72 -0.56 3.55
CA GLN A 784 -7.53 0.13 4.55
C GLN A 784 -7.88 -0.81 5.70
N GLU A 785 -7.48 -0.46 6.91
CA GLU A 785 -8.02 -1.06 8.12
C GLU A 785 -9.36 -0.41 8.46
N GLY A 786 -10.37 -1.21 8.78
CA GLY A 786 -11.64 -0.69 9.29
C GLY A 786 -11.66 -0.70 10.81
N TYR A 787 -12.14 0.37 11.45
CA TYR A 787 -12.57 0.32 12.84
C TYR A 787 -13.67 1.34 13.15
N SER A 788 -14.31 1.24 14.32
CA SER A 788 -15.45 2.09 14.65
C SER A 788 -15.05 3.51 15.09
N HIS A 789 -13.84 3.71 15.62
CA HIS A 789 -13.30 5.02 16.00
C HIS A 789 -11.76 4.98 16.17
N HIS A 790 -11.12 6.08 16.59
CA HIS A 790 -9.70 6.16 16.97
C HIS A 790 -9.51 5.54 18.35
N VAL A 791 -9.57 4.22 18.41
CA VAL A 791 -9.30 3.38 19.60
C VAL A 791 -8.36 2.27 19.17
N GLY A 792 -7.32 2.05 19.97
CA GLY A 792 -6.18 1.20 19.67
C GLY A 792 -5.14 1.87 18.78
N ALA A 793 -4.14 1.09 18.39
CA ALA A 793 -3.04 1.53 17.51
C ALA A 793 -3.52 1.64 16.06
N ARG A 794 -4.23 2.72 15.74
CA ARG A 794 -4.66 3.02 14.36
C ARG A 794 -3.58 3.80 13.60
N PRO A 795 -3.37 3.52 12.30
CA PRO A 795 -2.43 4.26 11.45
C PRO A 795 -3.07 5.59 11.03
N ASP A 796 -3.09 6.55 11.95
CA ASP A 796 -3.60 7.91 11.72
C ASP A 796 -2.83 8.94 12.54
N ALA A 797 -3.15 10.22 12.36
CA ALA A 797 -2.63 11.29 13.19
C ALA A 797 -3.07 11.12 14.65
N ARG A 798 -2.12 11.16 15.60
CA ARG A 798 -2.37 10.93 17.03
C ARG A 798 -2.37 12.20 17.83
N GLU A 799 -1.54 13.18 17.47
CA GLU A 799 -1.43 14.44 18.23
C GLU A 799 -2.77 15.15 18.40
N PRO A 800 -3.62 15.29 17.35
CA PRO A 800 -4.93 15.93 17.52
C PRO A 800 -5.90 15.10 18.37
N ILE A 801 -5.67 13.79 18.47
CA ILE A 801 -6.54 12.84 19.18
C ILE A 801 -6.18 12.80 20.68
N VAL A 802 -4.89 12.84 21.00
CA VAL A 802 -4.37 12.84 22.38
C VAL A 802 -4.29 14.26 22.95
N GLY A 803 -4.20 15.28 22.09
CA GLY A 803 -4.03 16.67 22.50
C GLY A 803 -2.60 17.00 22.95
N VAL A 804 -1.61 16.21 22.52
CA VAL A 804 -0.20 16.35 22.91
C VAL A 804 0.67 16.11 21.68
N GLU A 805 1.62 17.02 21.44
CA GLU A 805 2.64 16.88 20.39
C GLU A 805 3.58 15.70 20.70
N GLN A 806 4.00 14.95 19.69
CA GLN A 806 4.96 13.88 19.86
C GLN A 806 6.34 14.44 20.24
N LEU A 807 7.07 13.72 21.10
CA LEU A 807 8.40 14.16 21.52
C LEU A 807 9.41 13.89 20.42
N THR A 808 10.40 14.76 20.26
CA THR A 808 11.51 14.53 19.34
C THR A 808 12.28 13.25 19.72
N PRO A 809 12.51 12.31 18.79
CA PRO A 809 13.19 11.05 19.09
C PRO A 809 14.67 11.24 19.41
N THR A 810 15.17 10.41 20.33
CA THR A 810 16.61 10.23 20.61
C THR A 810 17.16 8.97 19.95
N ARG A 811 16.28 8.03 19.58
CA ARG A 811 16.58 6.73 18.97
C ARG A 811 15.46 6.38 17.99
N LEU A 812 15.82 5.76 16.85
CA LEU A 812 14.86 5.33 15.83
C LEU A 812 14.87 3.82 15.65
N VAL A 813 13.70 3.20 15.61
CA VAL A 813 13.53 1.79 15.24
C VAL A 813 12.88 1.74 13.85
N VAL A 814 13.53 1.04 12.92
CA VAL A 814 13.15 1.03 11.50
C VAL A 814 13.32 -0.38 10.93
N GLY A 815 12.23 -1.15 10.83
CA GLY A 815 12.19 -2.50 10.27
C GLY A 815 11.81 -2.51 8.78
N GLY A 816 11.04 -1.52 8.36
CA GLY A 816 10.67 -1.22 6.99
C GLY A 816 11.80 -0.58 6.19
N GLY A 817 12.86 -0.07 6.80
CA GLY A 817 14.04 0.46 6.10
C GLY A 817 13.84 1.83 5.42
N SER A 818 12.80 2.59 5.76
CA SER A 818 12.60 3.98 5.32
C SER A 818 11.89 4.78 6.42
N PHE A 819 12.04 6.10 6.42
CA PHE A 819 11.33 6.98 7.32
C PHE A 819 9.91 7.28 6.83
N HIS A 820 9.04 7.69 7.75
CA HIS A 820 7.73 8.19 7.40
C HIS A 820 7.83 9.49 6.56
N ARG A 821 6.78 9.83 5.80
CA ARG A 821 6.84 10.89 4.75
C ARG A 821 7.20 12.29 5.26
N SER A 822 6.89 12.61 6.51
CA SER A 822 7.11 13.91 7.12
C SER A 822 8.34 13.94 8.04
N ALA A 823 9.16 12.89 8.04
CA ALA A 823 10.34 12.80 8.89
C ALA A 823 11.28 14.00 8.65
N PRO A 824 11.62 14.75 9.71
CA PRO A 824 12.57 15.86 9.62
C PRO A 824 13.94 15.44 9.08
N ILE A 825 14.56 16.31 8.27
CA ILE A 825 15.83 16.01 7.58
C ILE A 825 16.99 15.72 8.53
N ASN A 826 16.97 16.29 9.73
CA ASN A 826 17.98 16.08 10.77
C ASN A 826 17.90 14.68 11.40
N TRP A 827 16.81 13.93 11.20
CA TRP A 827 16.66 12.57 11.73
C TRP A 827 17.59 11.57 11.04
N HIS A 828 18.10 11.91 9.85
CA HIS A 828 19.13 11.13 9.19
C HIS A 828 20.39 10.92 10.06
N GLY A 829 20.68 11.85 10.99
CA GLY A 829 21.78 11.76 11.95
C GLY A 829 21.47 10.93 13.21
N ILE A 830 20.21 10.59 13.48
CA ILE A 830 19.82 9.82 14.66
C ILE A 830 20.17 8.33 14.48
N ARG A 831 20.55 7.67 15.57
CA ARG A 831 20.91 6.25 15.58
C ARG A 831 19.69 5.37 15.32
N ARG A 832 19.85 4.37 14.45
CA ARG A 832 18.80 3.48 13.95
C ARG A 832 19.04 2.04 14.42
N TYR A 833 17.95 1.33 14.68
CA TYR A 833 17.94 -0.05 15.16
C TYR A 833 16.90 -0.86 14.37
N GLY A 834 17.15 -2.16 14.20
CA GLY A 834 16.22 -3.06 13.51
C GLY A 834 15.06 -3.53 14.39
N THR A 835 15.23 -3.48 15.71
CA THR A 835 14.25 -3.92 16.70
C THR A 835 14.20 -2.98 17.91
N LEU A 836 13.11 -3.04 18.67
CA LEU A 836 12.99 -2.35 19.95
C LEU A 836 13.99 -2.94 20.97
N THR A 837 14.20 -4.26 20.95
CA THR A 837 15.20 -4.94 21.79
C THR A 837 16.59 -4.31 21.62
N GLU A 838 17.04 -4.11 20.37
CA GLU A 838 18.34 -3.50 20.07
C GLU A 838 18.42 -2.04 20.56
N ALA A 839 17.35 -1.26 20.38
CA ALA A 839 17.31 0.13 20.82
C ALA A 839 17.41 0.24 22.35
N LEU A 840 16.65 -0.59 23.08
CA LEU A 840 16.69 -0.63 24.55
C LEU A 840 18.06 -1.09 25.08
N ALA A 841 18.66 -2.12 24.45
CA ALA A 841 19.99 -2.59 24.82
C ALA A 841 21.05 -1.51 24.62
N ALA A 842 20.96 -0.73 23.54
CA ALA A 842 21.89 0.38 23.31
C ALA A 842 21.73 1.49 24.35
N ILE A 843 20.49 1.86 24.69
CA ILE A 843 20.22 2.84 25.76
C ILE A 843 20.79 2.37 27.10
N ALA A 844 20.61 1.10 27.44
CA ALA A 844 21.17 0.54 28.67
C ALA A 844 22.71 0.63 28.71
N ALA A 845 23.36 0.59 27.55
CA ALA A 845 24.81 0.67 27.43
C ALA A 845 25.37 2.11 27.38
N ASP A 846 24.66 3.05 26.75
CA ASP A 846 25.21 4.38 26.42
C ASP A 846 24.48 5.59 27.02
N ALA A 847 23.29 5.43 27.60
CA ALA A 847 22.55 6.56 28.15
C ALA A 847 23.13 7.05 29.49
N ALA A 848 23.17 8.37 29.67
CA ALA A 848 23.59 8.97 30.93
C ALA A 848 22.59 8.62 32.07
N PRO A 849 23.07 8.43 33.32
CA PRO A 849 22.17 8.25 34.46
C PRO A 849 21.16 9.41 34.59
N GLY A 850 19.89 9.08 34.72
CA GLY A 850 18.80 10.06 34.79
C GLY A 850 18.38 10.66 33.44
N ALA A 851 18.86 10.12 32.31
CA ALA A 851 18.47 10.58 30.99
C ALA A 851 16.97 10.37 30.72
N ARG A 852 16.46 11.16 29.76
CA ARG A 852 15.12 11.03 29.19
C ARG A 852 15.26 10.58 27.75
N GLU A 853 14.81 9.37 27.46
CA GLU A 853 14.96 8.75 26.14
C GLU A 853 13.61 8.62 25.44
N VAL A 854 13.61 8.85 24.13
CA VAL A 854 12.44 8.75 23.25
C VAL A 854 12.81 7.84 22.09
N ILE A 855 12.19 6.67 22.05
CA ILE A 855 12.29 5.72 20.94
C ILE A 855 11.09 5.93 20.04
N GLU A 856 11.34 6.31 18.79
CA GLU A 856 10.31 6.35 17.75
C GLU A 856 10.44 5.16 16.80
N ILE A 857 9.32 4.48 16.56
CA ILE A 857 9.21 3.42 15.56
C ILE A 857 8.64 4.03 14.28
N GLU A 858 9.44 4.04 13.22
CA GLU A 858 9.26 4.89 12.02
C GLU A 858 8.31 4.33 10.95
N ASP A 859 7.87 3.09 11.10
CA ASP A 859 7.14 2.38 10.05
C ASP A 859 6.11 1.39 10.61
N SER A 860 5.27 0.90 9.70
CA SER A 860 4.23 -0.09 9.97
C SER A 860 4.75 -1.55 9.88
N ALA A 861 6.04 -1.79 10.12
CA ALA A 861 6.59 -3.14 10.06
C ALA A 861 6.17 -4.02 11.25
N THR A 862 6.31 -5.33 11.05
CA THR A 862 6.20 -6.33 12.13
C THR A 862 7.57 -6.64 12.69
N TYR A 863 7.74 -6.46 13.99
CA TYR A 863 8.98 -6.67 14.73
C TYR A 863 8.88 -7.92 15.59
N ALA A 864 9.77 -8.88 15.37
CA ALA A 864 9.91 -10.03 16.25
C ALA A 864 10.80 -9.63 17.44
N GLU A 865 10.20 -9.59 18.64
CA GLU A 865 10.88 -9.18 19.85
C GLU A 865 11.02 -10.40 20.77
N PRO A 866 12.15 -11.14 20.74
CA PRO A 866 12.30 -12.39 21.49
C PRO A 866 12.26 -12.17 23.02
N GLY A 867 12.63 -10.99 23.49
CA GLY A 867 12.50 -10.56 24.89
C GLY A 867 13.00 -9.12 25.07
N LEU A 868 12.36 -8.35 25.97
CA LEU A 868 12.75 -6.98 26.25
C LEU A 868 13.47 -6.84 27.59
N THR A 869 14.63 -6.19 27.58
CA THR A 869 15.30 -5.75 28.80
C THR A 869 15.12 -4.25 28.98
N TRP A 870 14.43 -3.83 30.04
CA TRP A 870 14.19 -2.42 30.33
C TRP A 870 15.43 -1.76 30.96
N PRO A 871 15.88 -0.58 30.46
CA PRO A 871 17.09 0.09 30.94
C PRO A 871 16.90 0.70 32.33
N ALA A 872 17.81 0.43 33.28
CA ALA A 872 17.65 0.84 34.68
C ALA A 872 18.16 2.25 35.02
N ASN A 873 18.89 2.87 34.11
CA ASN A 873 19.60 4.15 34.29
C ASN A 873 18.78 5.39 33.91
N LEU A 874 17.50 5.27 33.56
CA LEU A 874 16.71 6.39 33.03
C LEU A 874 15.80 7.07 34.06
N ALA A 875 15.54 8.36 33.87
CA ALA A 875 14.46 9.05 34.56
C ALA A 875 13.10 8.80 33.87
N SER A 876 13.06 8.87 32.54
CA SER A 876 11.84 8.61 31.76
C SER A 876 12.12 7.93 30.43
N LEU A 877 11.19 7.11 29.98
CA LEU A 877 11.24 6.43 28.68
C LEU A 877 9.91 6.62 27.94
N THR A 878 9.99 7.05 26.68
CA THR A 878 8.85 7.08 25.77
C THR A 878 9.12 6.15 24.60
N VAL A 879 8.19 5.23 24.31
CA VAL A 879 8.19 4.42 23.10
C VAL A 879 6.95 4.79 22.30
N GLN A 880 7.14 5.42 21.15
CA GLN A 880 6.04 5.93 20.33
C GLN A 880 6.15 5.44 18.88
N ALA A 881 5.00 5.22 18.25
CA ALA A 881 4.93 5.06 16.80
C ALA A 881 4.88 6.42 16.12
N ALA A 882 5.62 6.56 15.01
CA ALA A 882 5.52 7.71 14.12
C ALA A 882 4.06 7.95 13.67
N GLU A 883 3.70 9.20 13.42
CA GLU A 883 2.37 9.57 12.94
C GLU A 883 1.98 8.77 11.69
N PHE A 884 0.72 8.34 11.60
CA PHE A 884 0.19 7.49 10.53
C PHE A 884 0.75 6.06 10.43
N GLU A 885 1.73 5.67 11.23
CA GLU A 885 2.33 4.33 11.19
C GLU A 885 1.72 3.40 12.26
N ARG A 886 1.65 2.10 12.00
CA ARG A 886 1.15 1.10 12.95
C ARG A 886 2.14 -0.07 13.11
N PRO A 887 3.16 0.07 13.97
CA PRO A 887 4.09 -1.02 14.24
C PRO A 887 3.41 -2.16 15.02
N VAL A 888 3.79 -3.39 14.68
CA VAL A 888 3.34 -4.60 15.36
C VAL A 888 4.51 -5.26 16.05
N LEU A 889 4.49 -5.30 17.38
CA LEU A 889 5.51 -5.97 18.19
C LEU A 889 5.02 -7.38 18.52
N VAL A 890 5.69 -8.39 17.97
CA VAL A 890 5.44 -9.82 18.21
C VAL A 890 6.31 -10.27 19.37
N LEU A 891 5.73 -10.36 20.57
CA LEU A 891 6.43 -10.40 21.85
C LEU A 891 6.71 -11.83 22.34
N GLY A 892 7.97 -12.29 22.37
CA GLY A 892 8.35 -13.59 22.93
C GLY A 892 7.89 -13.82 24.39
N ALA A 893 8.03 -15.06 24.87
CA ALA A 893 7.49 -15.50 26.17
C ALA A 893 7.99 -14.70 27.39
N ASP A 894 9.10 -13.97 27.26
CA ASP A 894 9.82 -13.28 28.33
C ASP A 894 9.63 -11.75 28.32
N TRP A 895 8.41 -11.23 28.07
CA TRP A 895 8.09 -9.82 28.42
C TRP A 895 7.94 -9.67 29.95
N LYS A 896 9.03 -9.93 30.64
CA LYS A 896 9.21 -9.71 32.07
C LYS A 896 10.58 -9.09 32.22
N ALA A 897 10.71 -8.08 33.07
CA ALA A 897 12.04 -7.57 33.38
C ALA A 897 12.88 -8.72 33.95
N ALA A 898 14.09 -8.94 33.41
CA ALA A 898 15.04 -9.85 34.03
C ALA A 898 15.46 -9.27 35.40
N GLY A 899 14.97 -9.84 36.50
CA GLY A 899 15.23 -9.35 37.85
C GLY A 899 14.20 -8.31 38.36
N ALA A 900 14.58 -7.50 39.35
CA ALA A 900 13.70 -6.44 39.86
C ALA A 900 13.55 -5.34 38.79
N PRO A 901 12.33 -5.04 38.30
CA PRO A 901 12.14 -4.08 37.22
C PRO A 901 12.59 -2.68 37.65
N PRO A 902 13.23 -1.90 36.76
CA PRO A 902 13.64 -0.54 37.09
C PRO A 902 12.42 0.36 37.31
N ALA A 903 12.56 1.32 38.21
CA ALA A 903 11.51 2.29 38.51
C ALA A 903 11.75 3.61 37.77
N TYR A 904 10.76 4.09 37.03
CA TYR A 904 10.84 5.36 36.29
C TYR A 904 10.04 6.48 36.95
N GLU A 905 10.39 7.73 36.65
CA GLU A 905 9.51 8.87 36.92
C GLU A 905 8.31 8.84 35.97
N ALA A 906 8.56 8.62 34.67
CA ALA A 906 7.52 8.50 33.66
C ALA A 906 7.83 7.43 32.61
N LEU A 907 6.83 6.63 32.25
CA LEU A 907 6.90 5.64 31.17
C LEU A 907 5.69 5.83 30.24
N THR A 908 5.94 6.08 28.95
CA THR A 908 4.87 6.25 27.96
C THR A 908 5.02 5.24 26.82
N LEU A 909 3.96 4.51 26.51
CA LEU A 909 3.84 3.70 25.30
C LEU A 909 2.70 4.26 24.45
N ARG A 910 2.99 4.58 23.18
CA ARG A 910 2.01 5.24 22.30
C ARG A 910 1.94 4.58 20.93
N GLY A 911 0.74 4.19 20.50
CA GLY A 911 0.48 3.79 19.11
C GLY A 911 0.97 2.38 18.73
N LEU A 912 1.11 1.46 19.68
CA LEU A 912 1.73 0.14 19.46
C LEU A 912 0.70 -0.99 19.44
N VAL A 913 0.85 -1.95 18.52
CA VAL A 913 0.17 -3.25 18.60
C VAL A 913 1.10 -4.23 19.31
N LEU A 914 0.62 -4.82 20.40
CA LEU A 914 1.31 -5.86 21.16
C LEU A 914 0.65 -7.21 20.84
N ALA A 915 1.36 -8.06 20.11
CA ALA A 915 0.86 -9.32 19.58
C ALA A 915 1.63 -10.51 20.14
N GLN A 916 0.92 -11.52 20.65
CA GLN A 916 1.27 -12.94 20.88
C GLN A 916 0.15 -13.57 21.75
N GLY A 917 0.15 -14.89 21.96
CA GLY A 917 -0.94 -15.65 22.60
C GLY A 917 -1.15 -15.40 24.10
N ALA A 918 -1.41 -16.46 24.88
CA ALA A 918 -1.73 -16.40 26.32
C ALA A 918 -0.51 -16.07 27.21
N PHE A 919 -0.08 -14.80 27.23
CA PHE A 919 1.01 -14.31 28.08
C PHE A 919 0.65 -12.99 28.80
N SER A 920 1.40 -12.69 29.86
CA SER A 920 1.27 -11.46 30.66
C SER A 920 2.38 -10.48 30.28
N VAL A 921 2.00 -9.26 29.89
CA VAL A 921 2.87 -8.11 29.68
C VAL A 921 3.03 -7.41 31.03
N GLU A 922 4.21 -7.53 31.63
CA GLU A 922 4.56 -6.82 32.85
C GLU A 922 5.23 -5.48 32.51
N PHE A 923 4.58 -4.38 32.88
CA PHE A 923 5.14 -3.05 32.69
C PHE A 923 6.06 -2.68 33.86
N PRO A 924 7.23 -2.06 33.61
CA PRO A 924 8.07 -1.53 34.67
C PRO A 924 7.30 -0.53 35.53
N PRO A 925 7.51 -0.52 36.86
CA PRO A 925 6.84 0.43 37.73
C PRO A 925 7.30 1.85 37.40
N ALA A 926 6.34 2.78 37.26
CA ALA A 926 6.62 4.19 37.03
C ALA A 926 5.70 5.05 37.90
N ARG A 927 6.13 6.26 38.29
CA ARG A 927 5.24 7.18 39.03
C ARG A 927 4.07 7.63 38.16
N ASP A 928 4.33 7.96 36.89
CA ASP A 928 3.33 8.24 35.86
C ASP A 928 3.52 7.29 34.67
N LEU A 929 2.66 6.28 34.56
CA LEU A 929 2.66 5.31 33.46
C LEU A 929 1.51 5.63 32.52
N ARG A 930 1.80 5.85 31.24
CA ARG A 930 0.81 6.13 30.21
C ARG A 930 0.87 5.10 29.09
N VAL A 931 -0.28 4.53 28.75
CA VAL A 931 -0.45 3.69 27.56
C VAL A 931 -1.56 4.32 26.72
N GLU A 932 -1.19 4.81 25.55
CA GLU A 932 -2.07 5.64 24.73
C GLU A 932 -2.18 5.02 23.34
N LEU A 933 -3.41 4.83 22.83
CA LEU A 933 -3.62 4.31 21.48
C LEU A 933 -2.88 2.98 21.22
N CYS A 934 -2.82 2.09 22.21
CA CYS A 934 -2.20 0.77 22.06
C CYS A 934 -3.26 -0.33 21.94
N THR A 935 -2.92 -1.42 21.25
CA THR A 935 -3.80 -2.58 21.05
C THR A 935 -3.10 -3.84 21.53
N ALA A 936 -3.70 -4.59 22.45
CA ALA A 936 -3.41 -6.01 22.64
C ALA A 936 -4.12 -6.80 21.54
N GLU A 937 -3.44 -7.70 20.83
CA GLU A 937 -4.12 -8.48 19.78
C GLU A 937 -5.12 -9.49 20.37
N GLY A 938 -4.66 -10.31 21.31
CA GLY A 938 -5.46 -11.36 21.96
C GLY A 938 -6.31 -10.84 23.13
N ALA A 939 -7.47 -11.46 23.34
CA ALA A 939 -8.34 -11.17 24.49
C ALA A 939 -7.78 -11.73 25.81
N GLU A 940 -6.94 -12.76 25.70
CA GLU A 940 -6.24 -13.45 26.78
C GLU A 940 -5.02 -12.68 27.31
N ALA A 941 -4.54 -11.67 26.57
CA ALA A 941 -3.38 -10.89 26.94
C ALA A 941 -3.60 -10.19 28.28
N LEU A 942 -2.71 -10.40 29.25
CA LEU A 942 -2.78 -9.78 30.56
C LEU A 942 -1.81 -8.60 30.66
N TRP A 943 -2.29 -7.40 30.93
CA TRP A 943 -1.46 -6.24 31.24
C TRP A 943 -1.37 -6.06 32.75
N SER A 944 -0.18 -6.23 33.31
CA SER A 944 0.06 -6.17 34.76
C SER A 944 0.87 -4.94 35.15
N PHE A 945 0.39 -4.24 36.18
CA PHE A 945 1.00 -3.04 36.75
C PHE A 945 1.27 -3.26 38.24
N ALA A 946 2.40 -2.76 38.75
CA ALA A 946 2.80 -2.93 40.15
C ALA A 946 3.20 -1.60 40.82
N GLU A 947 2.92 -1.48 42.11
CA GLU A 947 3.40 -0.39 42.97
C GLU A 947 4.93 -0.52 43.23
N PRO A 948 5.78 0.47 42.90
CA PRO A 948 7.15 0.51 43.36
C PRO A 948 7.19 0.78 44.87
N ALA A 949 7.95 -0.04 45.61
CA ALA A 949 8.21 0.00 47.06
C ALA A 949 7.67 1.24 47.82
N GLY A 950 6.35 1.28 48.09
CA GLY A 950 5.68 2.27 48.95
C GLY A 950 5.39 3.64 48.36
N ARG A 951 5.40 3.82 47.03
CA ARG A 951 5.05 5.08 46.35
C ARG A 951 3.77 4.92 45.53
N SER A 952 2.86 5.89 45.62
CA SER A 952 1.63 5.90 44.82
C SER A 952 1.92 5.99 43.32
N VAL A 953 1.36 5.06 42.55
CA VAL A 953 1.44 4.99 41.07
C VAL A 953 0.20 5.57 40.43
N SER A 954 0.38 6.30 39.33
CA SER A 954 -0.69 6.65 38.40
C SER A 954 -0.52 5.87 37.09
N VAL A 955 -1.50 5.05 36.73
CA VAL A 955 -1.58 4.32 35.45
C VAL A 955 -2.70 4.94 34.63
N GLN A 956 -2.38 5.47 33.45
CA GLN A 956 -3.34 6.11 32.55
C GLN A 956 -3.40 5.32 31.23
N LEU A 957 -4.58 4.81 30.92
CA LEU A 957 -4.86 4.11 29.67
C LEU A 957 -5.85 4.94 28.85
N LEU A 958 -5.41 5.47 27.73
CA LEU A 958 -6.24 6.34 26.87
C LEU A 958 -6.41 5.71 25.50
N ARG A 959 -7.66 5.51 25.08
CA ARG A 959 -8.00 4.97 23.76
C ARG A 959 -7.30 3.65 23.45
N VAL A 960 -7.21 2.76 24.43
CA VAL A 960 -6.57 1.44 24.25
C VAL A 960 -7.59 0.36 23.91
N ILE A 961 -7.12 -0.73 23.30
CA ILE A 961 -7.83 -2.01 23.24
C ILE A 961 -7.02 -3.01 24.04
N ALA A 962 -7.46 -3.33 25.26
CA ALA A 962 -6.79 -4.26 26.16
C ALA A 962 -7.49 -5.63 26.18
N GLY A 963 -6.76 -6.65 26.63
CA GLY A 963 -7.32 -7.93 27.06
C GLY A 963 -7.76 -7.85 28.52
N ARG A 964 -6.98 -8.48 29.40
CA ARG A 964 -7.12 -8.42 30.86
C ARG A 964 -6.19 -7.37 31.47
N ILE A 965 -6.59 -6.77 32.58
CA ILE A 965 -5.80 -5.80 33.34
C ILE A 965 -5.68 -6.27 34.79
N ALA A 966 -4.45 -6.29 35.32
CA ALA A 966 -4.19 -6.54 36.73
C ALA A 966 -3.34 -5.42 37.34
N VAL A 967 -3.69 -5.00 38.55
CA VAL A 967 -2.94 -3.98 39.30
C VAL A 967 -2.63 -4.50 40.70
N ALA A 968 -1.33 -4.64 40.99
CA ALA A 968 -0.82 -5.09 42.29
C ALA A 968 -0.41 -3.89 43.16
N GLY A 969 -0.94 -3.82 44.37
CA GLY A 969 -0.65 -2.76 45.34
C GLY A 969 -1.53 -1.52 45.21
N LYS A 970 -1.15 -0.44 45.89
CA LYS A 970 -1.91 0.81 45.96
C LYS A 970 -1.57 1.70 44.76
N ALA A 971 -2.42 1.66 43.74
CA ALA A 971 -2.30 2.52 42.57
C ALA A 971 -3.61 3.26 42.26
N LYS A 972 -3.50 4.30 41.42
CA LYS A 972 -4.61 4.92 40.72
C LYS A 972 -4.56 4.47 39.26
N LEU A 973 -5.63 3.83 38.78
CA LEU A 973 -5.80 3.41 37.40
C LEU A 973 -6.89 4.27 36.76
N SER A 974 -6.60 4.96 35.65
CA SER A 974 -7.60 5.69 34.87
C SER A 974 -7.70 5.13 33.45
N LEU A 975 -8.89 4.74 33.01
CA LEU A 975 -9.16 4.35 31.63
C LEU A 975 -10.15 5.33 30.99
N GLU A 976 -9.83 5.81 29.80
CA GLU A 976 -10.69 6.74 29.05
C GLU A 976 -10.80 6.34 27.58
N ASP A 977 -12.00 6.42 27.01
CA ASP A 977 -12.30 6.12 25.58
C ASP A 977 -11.78 4.75 25.12
N SER A 978 -11.80 3.75 26.01
CA SER A 978 -11.06 2.49 25.85
C SER A 978 -11.95 1.24 25.84
N VAL A 979 -11.42 0.16 25.26
CA VAL A 979 -12.03 -1.17 25.26
C VAL A 979 -11.19 -2.13 26.09
N VAL A 980 -11.83 -2.88 26.98
CA VAL A 980 -11.24 -4.02 27.70
C VAL A 980 -12.08 -5.23 27.33
N ASP A 981 -11.51 -6.16 26.58
CA ASP A 981 -12.21 -7.35 26.12
C ASP A 981 -11.40 -8.58 26.49
N ALA A 982 -11.80 -9.17 27.61
CA ALA A 982 -11.04 -10.17 28.34
C ALA A 982 -11.54 -11.60 28.08
N ALA A 983 -10.58 -12.49 27.87
CA ALA A 983 -10.75 -13.94 27.89
C ALA A 983 -9.78 -14.58 28.90
N GLY A 984 -10.16 -15.71 29.48
CA GLY A 984 -9.33 -16.48 30.42
C GLY A 984 -9.24 -15.90 31.85
N GLY A 985 -10.17 -15.01 32.24
CA GLY A 985 -10.32 -14.56 33.64
C GLY A 985 -11.03 -13.21 33.78
N LYS A 986 -10.85 -12.57 34.95
CA LYS A 986 -11.35 -11.20 35.21
C LYS A 986 -10.79 -10.21 34.20
N ALA A 987 -11.64 -9.28 33.75
CA ALA A 987 -11.27 -8.16 32.89
C ALA A 987 -10.40 -7.13 33.63
N ILE A 988 -10.77 -6.76 34.85
CA ILE A 988 -10.00 -5.85 35.71
C ILE A 988 -9.89 -6.45 37.11
N ASP A 989 -8.68 -6.76 37.54
CA ASP A 989 -8.37 -7.27 38.88
C ASP A 989 -7.42 -6.29 39.61
N ALA A 990 -7.99 -5.44 40.46
CA ALA A 990 -7.27 -4.36 41.12
C ALA A 990 -7.79 -4.13 42.56
N PRO A 991 -7.73 -5.16 43.44
CA PRO A 991 -8.44 -5.17 44.72
C PRO A 991 -7.99 -4.09 45.71
N ASP A 992 -6.81 -3.50 45.52
CA ASP A 992 -6.24 -2.43 46.35
C ASP A 992 -6.20 -1.05 45.66
N ALA A 993 -6.56 -0.97 44.37
CA ALA A 993 -6.43 0.24 43.56
C ALA A 993 -7.70 1.10 43.53
N SER A 994 -7.51 2.41 43.31
CA SER A 994 -8.60 3.30 42.89
C SER A 994 -8.70 3.28 41.38
N VAL A 995 -9.89 3.02 40.84
CA VAL A 995 -10.11 2.89 39.39
C VAL A 995 -11.11 3.94 38.91
N ASP A 996 -10.69 4.77 37.96
CA ASP A 996 -11.49 5.81 37.31
C ASP A 996 -11.73 5.41 35.84
N LEU A 997 -12.99 5.29 35.43
CA LEU A 997 -13.38 4.85 34.09
C LEU A 997 -14.31 5.89 33.45
N ALA A 998 -13.96 6.36 32.26
CA ALA A 998 -14.78 7.30 31.49
C ALA A 998 -14.94 6.83 30.05
N ARG A 999 -16.18 6.57 29.61
CA ARG A 999 -16.48 6.13 28.23
C ARG A 999 -15.69 4.87 27.87
N VAL A 1000 -15.88 3.81 28.66
CA VAL A 1000 -15.15 2.53 28.51
C VAL A 1000 -16.15 1.39 28.28
N THR A 1001 -15.79 0.42 27.44
CA THR A 1001 -16.53 -0.84 27.33
C THR A 1001 -15.68 -1.97 27.88
N VAL A 1002 -16.15 -2.62 28.94
CA VAL A 1002 -15.45 -3.70 29.64
C VAL A 1002 -16.27 -4.98 29.52
N VAL A 1003 -15.72 -5.98 28.82
CA VAL A 1003 -16.34 -7.29 28.66
C VAL A 1003 -15.47 -8.42 29.16
N ALA A 1004 -16.12 -9.46 29.71
CA ALA A 1004 -15.47 -10.69 30.13
C ALA A 1004 -16.35 -11.89 29.75
N ARG A 1005 -15.74 -12.96 29.24
CA ARG A 1005 -16.51 -14.17 28.88
C ARG A 1005 -17.04 -14.84 30.15
N ALA A 1006 -18.35 -15.06 30.21
CA ALA A 1006 -18.99 -15.64 31.39
C ALA A 1006 -18.44 -17.04 31.77
N GLU A 1007 -18.03 -17.83 30.78
CA GLU A 1007 -17.40 -19.14 30.95
C GLU A 1007 -16.01 -19.10 31.61
N ASP A 1008 -15.33 -17.96 31.55
CA ASP A 1008 -14.00 -17.75 32.14
C ASP A 1008 -14.05 -17.19 33.57
N LEU A 1009 -15.25 -16.83 34.05
CA LEU A 1009 -15.46 -16.25 35.38
C LEU A 1009 -15.78 -17.33 36.41
N ALA A 1010 -15.48 -17.03 37.68
CA ALA A 1010 -15.90 -17.89 38.79
C ALA A 1010 -17.44 -17.93 38.88
N ALA A 1011 -17.97 -18.87 39.69
CA ALA A 1011 -19.42 -19.07 39.84
C ALA A 1011 -20.20 -17.82 40.31
N ASP A 1012 -19.51 -16.83 40.90
CA ASP A 1012 -20.10 -15.56 41.30
C ASP A 1012 -20.31 -14.58 40.11
N GLY A 1013 -19.70 -14.85 38.96
CA GLY A 1013 -19.77 -14.06 37.73
C GLY A 1013 -19.02 -12.73 37.80
N VAL A 1014 -18.09 -12.56 38.76
CA VAL A 1014 -17.38 -11.29 38.97
C VAL A 1014 -16.21 -11.17 38.00
N GLY A 1015 -16.34 -10.27 37.03
CA GLY A 1015 -15.28 -9.97 36.06
C GLY A 1015 -14.48 -8.70 36.36
N THR A 1016 -14.95 -7.85 37.28
CA THR A 1016 -14.22 -6.65 37.73
C THR A 1016 -14.24 -6.57 39.26
N ASP A 1017 -13.06 -6.54 39.88
CA ASP A 1017 -12.86 -6.46 41.34
C ASP A 1017 -11.87 -5.35 41.68
N VAL A 1018 -12.35 -4.31 42.36
CA VAL A 1018 -11.59 -3.08 42.63
C VAL A 1018 -11.81 -2.57 44.04
N ARG A 1019 -10.86 -1.77 44.58
CA ARG A 1019 -11.06 -1.13 45.89
C ARG A 1019 -12.08 0.00 45.81
N VAL A 1020 -11.82 1.01 44.98
CA VAL A 1020 -12.68 2.19 44.76
C VAL A 1020 -12.96 2.30 43.27
N LEU A 1021 -14.21 2.65 42.91
CA LEU A 1021 -14.64 2.77 41.53
C LEU A 1021 -15.31 4.13 41.27
N GLU A 1022 -14.75 4.90 40.34
CA GLU A 1022 -15.44 5.99 39.65
C GLU A 1022 -15.72 5.57 38.21
N ALA A 1023 -16.98 5.60 37.79
CA ALA A 1023 -17.38 5.18 36.45
C ALA A 1023 -18.43 6.13 35.88
N THR A 1024 -18.16 6.65 34.67
CA THR A 1024 -19.07 7.52 33.93
C THR A 1024 -19.17 7.05 32.48
N GLU A 1025 -20.39 6.79 32.01
CA GLU A 1025 -20.65 6.36 30.62
C GLU A 1025 -19.97 5.03 30.25
N VAL A 1026 -19.89 4.10 31.21
CA VAL A 1026 -19.21 2.81 31.07
C VAL A 1026 -20.22 1.69 30.82
N ILE A 1027 -19.80 0.68 30.06
CA ILE A 1027 -20.55 -0.56 29.85
C ILE A 1027 -19.75 -1.71 30.45
N PHE A 1028 -20.35 -2.43 31.40
CA PHE A 1028 -19.86 -3.74 31.87
C PHE A 1028 -20.83 -4.82 31.42
N ASP A 1029 -20.37 -5.93 30.85
CA ASP A 1029 -21.22 -7.11 30.50
C ASP A 1029 -21.23 -8.23 31.56
N HIS A 1030 -20.64 -7.97 32.73
CA HIS A 1030 -20.44 -8.91 33.83
C HIS A 1030 -20.66 -8.21 35.18
N ARG A 1031 -20.57 -8.96 36.30
CA ARG A 1031 -20.74 -8.39 37.64
C ARG A 1031 -19.49 -7.66 38.13
N VAL A 1032 -19.72 -6.53 38.77
CA VAL A 1032 -18.67 -5.64 39.29
C VAL A 1032 -18.70 -5.63 40.82
N VAL A 1033 -17.52 -5.67 41.45
CA VAL A 1033 -17.34 -5.53 42.90
C VAL A 1033 -16.42 -4.35 43.20
N ALA A 1034 -16.98 -3.32 43.83
CA ALA A 1034 -16.23 -2.25 44.49
C ALA A 1034 -16.23 -2.51 46.01
N ARG A 1035 -15.04 -2.71 46.60
CA ARG A 1035 -14.87 -3.10 48.01
C ARG A 1035 -15.16 -1.95 48.97
N ASP A 1036 -14.70 -0.74 48.66
CA ASP A 1036 -15.06 0.50 49.34
C ASP A 1036 -16.19 1.20 48.58
N ARG A 1037 -17.36 1.22 49.20
CA ARG A 1037 -18.59 1.81 48.63
C ARG A 1037 -18.88 3.22 49.12
N PHE A 1038 -18.10 3.71 50.10
CA PHE A 1038 -18.26 5.07 50.63
C PHE A 1038 -17.58 6.10 49.73
N ARG A 1039 -16.54 5.68 49.02
CA ARG A 1039 -15.81 6.48 48.03
C ARG A 1039 -16.17 6.02 46.61
N GLY A 1040 -16.25 6.96 45.68
CA GLY A 1040 -16.57 6.71 44.27
C GLY A 1040 -18.04 6.95 43.88
N CYS A 1041 -18.29 6.93 42.57
CA CYS A 1041 -19.61 7.13 41.97
C CYS A 1041 -19.72 6.35 40.66
N PHE A 1042 -20.87 5.71 40.44
CA PHE A 1042 -21.20 4.97 39.23
C PHE A 1042 -22.39 5.65 38.54
N ARG A 1043 -22.16 6.32 37.42
CA ARG A 1043 -23.15 7.21 36.78
C ARG A 1043 -23.28 7.02 35.26
N TYR A 1044 -24.48 7.23 34.73
CA TYR A 1044 -24.79 7.17 33.28
C TYR A 1044 -24.23 5.91 32.60
N SER A 1045 -24.25 4.78 33.30
CA SER A 1045 -23.49 3.57 32.95
C SER A 1045 -24.38 2.33 33.01
N ARG A 1046 -23.91 1.24 32.39
CA ARG A 1046 -24.58 -0.08 32.33
C ARG A 1046 -23.80 -1.13 33.12
N VAL A 1047 -24.50 -1.99 33.85
CA VAL A 1047 -23.92 -3.10 34.62
C VAL A 1047 -24.84 -4.33 34.69
N GLU A 1048 -24.30 -5.52 34.98
CA GLU A 1048 -25.11 -6.72 35.29
C GLU A 1048 -25.77 -6.66 36.68
N PRO A 1049 -26.99 -7.21 36.85
CA PRO A 1049 -27.64 -7.38 38.14
C PRO A 1049 -26.80 -8.16 39.16
N GLY A 1050 -26.87 -7.74 40.42
CA GLY A 1050 -26.10 -8.33 41.53
C GLY A 1050 -24.73 -7.68 41.77
N SER A 1051 -24.36 -6.67 40.98
CA SER A 1051 -23.11 -5.91 41.16
C SER A 1051 -23.10 -5.07 42.45
N ARG A 1052 -21.96 -5.09 43.15
CA ARG A 1052 -21.71 -4.31 44.38
C ARG A 1052 -21.03 -3.00 44.02
N LEU A 1053 -21.82 -1.94 43.91
CA LEU A 1053 -21.38 -0.63 43.43
C LEU A 1053 -21.34 0.43 44.55
N PRO A 1054 -20.59 1.54 44.36
CA PRO A 1054 -20.70 2.75 45.16
C PRO A 1054 -22.00 3.51 44.84
N ARG A 1055 -22.06 4.83 45.05
CA ARG A 1055 -23.26 5.65 44.77
C ARG A 1055 -23.68 5.51 43.29
N LYS A 1056 -24.95 5.17 43.05
CA LYS A 1056 -25.52 4.98 41.71
C LYS A 1056 -26.27 6.23 41.26
N HIS A 1057 -26.10 6.66 40.00
CA HIS A 1057 -26.89 7.73 39.38
C HIS A 1057 -27.21 7.43 37.91
N ARG A 1058 -28.49 7.28 37.55
CA ARG A 1058 -28.93 6.90 36.19
C ARG A 1058 -28.18 5.68 35.62
N VAL A 1059 -28.25 4.58 36.38
CA VAL A 1059 -27.63 3.29 36.02
C VAL A 1059 -28.69 2.39 35.39
N VAL A 1060 -28.31 1.69 34.32
CA VAL A 1060 -29.19 0.77 33.59
C VAL A 1060 -28.69 -0.67 33.69
N GLU A 1061 -29.61 -1.62 33.69
CA GLU A 1061 -29.33 -3.07 33.77
C GLU A 1061 -29.86 -3.81 32.52
N ASP A 1062 -30.27 -3.08 31.49
CA ASP A 1062 -30.72 -3.62 30.21
C ASP A 1062 -29.65 -4.50 29.53
N GLU A 1063 -30.11 -5.44 28.70
CA GLU A 1063 -29.24 -6.29 27.89
C GLU A 1063 -28.48 -5.45 26.85
N VAL A 1064 -27.16 -5.63 26.82
CA VAL A 1064 -26.29 -4.96 25.84
C VAL A 1064 -26.18 -5.82 24.58
N ALA A 1065 -26.48 -5.21 23.43
CA ALA A 1065 -26.37 -5.85 22.13
C ALA A 1065 -25.22 -5.20 21.35
N PHE A 1066 -24.17 -5.98 21.07
CA PHE A 1066 -23.07 -5.59 20.19
C PHE A 1066 -23.32 -6.11 18.77
N VAL A 1067 -22.76 -5.42 17.78
CA VAL A 1067 -22.76 -5.91 16.38
C VAL A 1067 -22.01 -7.24 16.29
N THR A 1068 -20.86 -7.31 16.94
CA THR A 1068 -20.00 -8.49 16.98
C THR A 1068 -19.08 -8.42 18.20
N ARG A 1069 -18.74 -9.59 18.74
CA ARG A 1069 -17.72 -9.77 19.78
C ARG A 1069 -16.37 -10.23 19.18
N ASP A 1070 -16.29 -10.47 17.88
CA ASP A 1070 -15.03 -10.80 17.21
C ASP A 1070 -14.14 -9.55 17.11
N ARG A 1071 -12.95 -9.60 17.73
CA ARG A 1071 -11.93 -8.54 17.70
C ARG A 1071 -11.45 -8.20 16.30
N ARG A 1072 -11.56 -9.15 15.37
CA ARG A 1072 -11.09 -9.00 13.99
C ARG A 1072 -12.09 -8.27 13.11
N ASP A 1073 -13.35 -8.16 13.55
CA ASP A 1073 -14.33 -7.37 12.81
C ASP A 1073 -14.23 -5.88 13.18
N PRO A 1074 -14.23 -4.97 12.20
CA PRO A 1074 -14.22 -3.51 12.43
C PRO A 1074 -15.34 -2.94 13.31
N ALA A 1075 -16.42 -3.70 13.52
CA ALA A 1075 -17.52 -3.36 14.41
C ALA A 1075 -17.39 -3.98 15.82
N HIS A 1076 -16.21 -4.51 16.17
CA HIS A 1076 -15.90 -5.08 17.49
C HIS A 1076 -16.42 -4.20 18.63
N LEU A 1077 -17.33 -4.75 19.43
CA LEU A 1077 -17.99 -4.11 20.56
C LEU A 1077 -18.71 -2.78 20.27
N ARG A 1078 -18.92 -2.44 19.00
CA ARG A 1078 -19.84 -1.35 18.65
C ARG A 1078 -21.25 -1.78 19.00
N LEU A 1079 -22.00 -0.90 19.66
CA LEU A 1079 -23.41 -1.15 19.97
C LEU A 1079 -24.21 -1.37 18.69
N ALA A 1080 -25.03 -2.41 18.64
CA ALA A 1080 -25.93 -2.70 17.54
C ALA A 1080 -27.05 -1.66 17.44
N ALA A 1081 -27.59 -1.41 16.24
CA ALA A 1081 -28.58 -0.34 16.03
C ALA A 1081 -29.90 -0.60 16.78
N MET A 1082 -30.13 -1.88 17.12
CA MET A 1082 -31.28 -2.36 17.87
C MET A 1082 -31.04 -2.45 19.38
N CYS A 1083 -29.85 -2.08 19.87
CA CYS A 1083 -29.57 -2.08 21.31
C CYS A 1083 -30.55 -1.14 22.04
N ALA A 1084 -30.83 -1.46 23.31
CA ALA A 1084 -31.78 -0.73 24.13
C ALA A 1084 -31.52 0.78 24.08
N ARG A 1085 -32.58 1.56 23.86
CA ARG A 1085 -32.48 3.03 23.79
C ARG A 1085 -31.85 3.63 25.05
N ALA A 1086 -32.06 3.01 26.20
CA ALA A 1086 -31.47 3.40 27.47
C ALA A 1086 -29.92 3.32 27.47
N ILE A 1087 -29.32 2.53 26.58
CA ILE A 1087 -27.85 2.41 26.41
C ILE A 1087 -27.38 3.32 25.26
N VAL A 1088 -28.07 3.28 24.11
CA VAL A 1088 -27.72 4.07 22.91
C VAL A 1088 -27.93 5.58 23.10
N ARG A 1089 -28.73 5.99 24.10
CA ARG A 1089 -29.00 7.39 24.49
C ARG A 1089 -28.77 7.65 25.97
N GLY A 1090 -28.05 6.76 26.65
CA GLY A 1090 -27.92 6.73 28.09
C GLY A 1090 -26.86 7.66 28.69
N ALA A 1091 -25.96 8.18 27.84
CA ALA A 1091 -24.87 9.05 28.27
C ALA A 1091 -25.38 10.41 28.80
N GLU A 1092 -24.52 11.16 29.49
CA GLU A 1092 -24.91 12.43 30.12
C GLU A 1092 -25.39 13.46 29.08
N ASP A 1093 -24.77 13.48 27.90
CA ASP A 1093 -25.11 14.35 26.78
C ASP A 1093 -26.16 13.74 25.81
N GLY A 1094 -26.72 12.57 26.14
CA GLY A 1094 -27.66 11.84 25.29
C GLY A 1094 -27.04 11.11 24.09
N SER A 1095 -25.72 10.94 24.07
CA SER A 1095 -25.01 10.00 23.19
C SER A 1095 -25.11 8.55 23.72
N GLU A 1096 -24.40 7.64 23.06
CA GLU A 1096 -24.28 6.25 23.49
C GLU A 1096 -23.26 6.07 24.62
N MET A 1097 -23.47 5.09 25.49
CA MET A 1097 -22.50 4.68 26.52
C MET A 1097 -21.34 3.88 25.89
N GLY A 1098 -20.20 3.81 26.59
CA GLY A 1098 -19.07 2.95 26.25
C GLY A 1098 -17.99 3.61 25.40
N ALA A 1099 -17.03 2.80 24.94
CA ALA A 1099 -15.80 3.22 24.25
C ALA A 1099 -16.03 4.08 23.00
N PHE A 1100 -17.18 3.90 22.33
CA PHE A 1100 -17.49 4.57 21.08
C PHE A 1100 -18.39 5.81 21.25
N HIS A 1101 -18.62 6.25 22.49
CA HIS A 1101 -19.37 7.47 22.81
C HIS A 1101 -18.97 8.67 21.93
N GLY A 1102 -17.65 8.88 21.76
CA GLY A 1102 -17.09 9.99 20.98
C GLY A 1102 -17.48 9.99 19.49
N THR A 1103 -17.92 8.86 18.94
CA THR A 1103 -18.43 8.79 17.56
C THR A 1103 -19.75 9.53 17.41
N ARG A 1104 -20.50 9.70 18.51
CA ARG A 1104 -21.84 10.30 18.55
C ARG A 1104 -22.79 9.71 17.51
N LEU A 1105 -22.68 8.41 17.26
CA LEU A 1105 -23.33 7.75 16.12
C LEU A 1105 -24.84 7.94 16.14
N ALA A 1106 -25.48 7.79 17.30
CA ALA A 1106 -26.92 7.98 17.45
C ALA A 1106 -27.35 9.43 17.15
N GLN A 1107 -26.67 10.42 17.75
CA GLN A 1107 -26.95 11.84 17.52
C GLN A 1107 -26.75 12.22 16.05
N ARG A 1108 -25.63 11.79 15.43
CA ARG A 1108 -25.32 12.05 14.02
C ARG A 1108 -26.32 11.40 13.07
N THR A 1109 -26.73 10.17 13.33
CA THR A 1109 -27.73 9.43 12.53
C THR A 1109 -29.09 10.16 12.52
N GLU A 1110 -29.56 10.63 13.67
CA GLU A 1110 -30.82 11.38 13.75
C GLU A 1110 -30.74 12.76 13.07
N ALA A 1111 -29.64 13.49 13.29
CA ALA A 1111 -29.40 14.77 12.62
C ALA A 1111 -29.37 14.59 11.09
N LEU A 1112 -28.69 13.54 10.61
CA LEU A 1112 -28.62 13.23 9.20
C LEU A 1112 -29.98 12.90 8.58
N VAL A 1113 -30.79 12.07 9.25
CA VAL A 1113 -32.15 11.75 8.77
C VAL A 1113 -33.00 13.02 8.65
N ARG A 1114 -32.93 13.92 9.64
CA ARG A 1114 -33.64 15.21 9.58
C ARG A 1114 -33.19 16.03 8.37
N ARG A 1115 -31.88 16.12 8.13
CA ARG A 1115 -31.34 16.85 6.97
C ARG A 1115 -31.73 16.19 5.64
N LEU A 1116 -31.69 14.87 5.53
CA LEU A 1116 -32.09 14.15 4.31
C LEU A 1116 -33.58 14.40 3.97
N ILE A 1117 -34.45 14.45 4.98
CA ILE A 1117 -35.87 14.75 4.81
C ILE A 1117 -36.05 16.15 4.16
N ASP A 1118 -35.29 17.16 4.59
CA ASP A 1118 -35.37 18.53 4.04
C ASP A 1118 -35.09 18.58 2.53
N PHE A 1119 -34.31 17.64 1.98
CA PHE A 1119 -33.90 17.60 0.57
C PHE A 1119 -34.58 16.49 -0.24
N THR A 1120 -35.40 15.66 0.42
CA THR A 1120 -36.16 14.59 -0.25
C THR A 1120 -37.27 15.19 -1.12
N PRO A 1121 -37.51 14.69 -2.35
CA PRO A 1121 -38.61 15.14 -3.20
C PRO A 1121 -39.98 15.00 -2.52
N ALA A 1122 -40.91 15.91 -2.85
CA ALA A 1122 -42.28 15.83 -2.37
C ALA A 1122 -42.93 14.50 -2.78
N GLY A 1123 -43.64 13.87 -1.84
CA GLY A 1123 -44.31 12.58 -2.06
C GLY A 1123 -43.41 11.34 -1.92
N LEU A 1124 -42.11 11.51 -1.69
CA LEU A 1124 -41.17 10.43 -1.36
C LEU A 1124 -40.86 10.42 0.14
N SER A 1125 -40.54 9.23 0.66
CA SER A 1125 -40.10 9.03 2.04
C SER A 1125 -38.65 8.57 2.03
N THR A 1126 -37.82 9.20 2.86
CA THR A 1126 -36.42 8.77 3.03
C THR A 1126 -36.22 8.05 4.36
N GLY A 1127 -35.27 7.12 4.39
CA GLY A 1127 -34.89 6.41 5.60
C GLY A 1127 -33.43 5.98 5.56
N LEU A 1128 -32.84 5.87 6.74
CA LEU A 1128 -31.43 5.53 6.92
C LEU A 1128 -31.31 4.15 7.56
N ILE A 1129 -30.48 3.29 6.98
CA ILE A 1129 -30.18 1.95 7.46
C ILE A 1129 -28.69 1.85 7.70
N ARG A 1130 -28.31 1.63 8.96
CA ARG A 1130 -26.93 1.32 9.32
C ARG A 1130 -26.60 -0.12 8.93
N LEU A 1131 -25.53 -0.31 8.19
CA LEU A 1131 -24.97 -1.62 7.86
C LEU A 1131 -24.03 -2.03 8.98
N ASP A 1132 -24.59 -2.71 9.97
CA ASP A 1132 -23.86 -3.34 11.07
C ASP A 1132 -23.17 -4.63 10.60
#